data_AF-D3B6E9-F1
#
_entry.id   AF-D3B6E9-F1
#
_cell.length_a   1.000
_cell.length_b   1.000
_cell.length_c   1.000
_cell.angle_alpha   90.00
_cell.angle_beta   90.00
_cell.angle_gamma   90.00
#
_symmetry.space_group_name_H-M   'P 1'
#
loop_
_entity.id
_entity.type
_entity.pdbx_description
1 polymer ?
#
loop_
_entity_poly.entity_id
_entity_poly.type
_entity_poly.pdbx_seq_one_letter_code
_entity_poly.pdbx_strand_id
1 'polypeptide(L)'
;MMAILYKYQILFVSLLLLAVVGTTNSIKINIDNNIKLDTVNGYQVGVGIYDVTGPAAETGMMGYAVPQQVTEGLHFRLRARAFAFMDSNGSRAVYVSVDACMIFQAVKLQVVQMLTDHFGPMIYNEDNVLLSGIHTHSGPAGYSKYALYGITALGFYQENFDVICNGIFQAILMAHNDLQPGSISVTQSTLYNSNINRSPNAYLNNPLEERLKYQDDVDKNITVLKIEDAAGSPIGAITFFAVHCVSMNNTNHLISGDNKGYASYMFEKYMNGNNTLPGFGGFVAAFGQSNEGDVSPNVNGPLCRDGSPCAPDSTCNGKNEGCYAEGPGKDMFDSTKIIGSNQFEKALEMFQSTNQMPISMAGINYRHSWLPITNITVYPPFTPTATPATTCRAAMGYSFAAGTTDGPGAFDFTQNDNSSTNPFWNFISKFIADPTEEQKECQSPKPILLDVGLTANLLMLTFLFKSIRQTKPIPWQPDIVPIQIITIGNIVLCAVPGEFTTMSGRRLREQIAGIIGNSLGADPIVLVAGLSNTYSGYIATYEEYQVQRFEAAATAYGPHTLGAYQQEFGKLAQSIVDKTLVPPGPPPRNMTGHTFFFLPPVIYDDAPGGRFGAVYQDVESTYQIGQNAPVQVVFYGANLRNNFMTQSSFLTVDYEEQPGKWTTVLNDGDWDTRLYWKMHDLSQSLITIEWFIGETFPVQPGTYRITHSGFAKPSALSDKRIPYYGESSTFQFKYLYFKMNSTNTMKFPSKEDIIARVDALQTESIEKLKQLVSFDSLLGNENEAQIYMHEIFNQMGLKVDRFQVDLEKIKHLPGFSPVNWSYDGKENVVGIHEPDPVPIEMKSKGATGKSLILNGHIDVVPTGRDALWSKHPFSPYVKDGRLYGRGSGDMKAGIMSFVMALRALKELGFVPASKVILQTVVEEECTGNGTLACLERGYKADGCIIPEPFPWIVTGQIGVVWCKVNVRGKPAHTLEMQAGINAIDAAMWNEKSKCHDLFKKFPHPLSFNLGQIQGGEWTSSVPCECSFELRAGFFPGQSCESIRKELTEVIEKAAKSKNIPFQIEWNGFQAEGSVMDPSSDLLQQLAETHKNVLNREVAYDPILCTTDCRFFDLYYGIPSTCFGPEANAIHGIDESVSLESYRDVTRVLACFIAEWCGLQPASI
;
A
#
# COMPACT_ATOMS: atom_id res chain seq x y z
N MET A 1 11.14 -53.39 66.57
CA MET A 1 11.84 -52.09 66.47
C MET A 1 11.87 -51.51 65.05
N MET A 2 11.81 -52.30 63.98
CA MET A 2 11.75 -51.80 62.58
C MET A 2 10.36 -51.31 62.10
N ALA A 3 9.26 -51.63 62.80
CA ALA A 3 7.91 -51.17 62.42
C ALA A 3 7.56 -49.75 62.93
N ILE A 4 8.28 -49.24 63.94
CA ILE A 4 8.06 -47.89 64.48
C ILE A 4 8.82 -46.85 63.64
N LEU A 5 9.98 -47.19 63.07
CA LEU A 5 10.71 -46.33 62.13
C LEU A 5 9.96 -46.09 60.82
N TYR A 6 9.18 -47.06 60.33
CA TYR A 6 8.42 -46.94 59.09
C TYR A 6 7.18 -46.02 59.21
N LYS A 7 6.56 -45.92 60.39
CA LYS A 7 5.42 -45.01 60.63
C LYS A 7 5.84 -43.55 60.79
N TYR A 8 7.03 -43.27 61.34
CA TYR A 8 7.53 -41.90 61.46
C TYR A 8 8.12 -41.36 60.14
N GLN A 9 8.67 -42.21 59.26
CA GLN A 9 9.12 -41.78 57.92
C GLN A 9 7.95 -41.43 56.99
N ILE A 10 6.83 -42.16 57.06
CA ILE A 10 5.65 -41.86 56.24
C ILE A 10 4.97 -40.56 56.71
N LEU A 11 4.87 -40.31 58.02
CA LEU A 11 4.29 -39.04 58.52
C LEU A 11 5.18 -37.81 58.21
N PHE A 12 6.51 -37.95 58.25
CA PHE A 12 7.43 -36.84 57.99
C PHE A 12 7.51 -36.49 56.49
N VAL A 13 7.42 -37.48 55.60
CA VAL A 13 7.38 -37.26 54.14
C VAL A 13 6.01 -36.71 53.71
N SER A 14 4.90 -37.12 54.34
CA SER A 14 3.58 -36.55 54.08
C SER A 14 3.44 -35.09 54.56
N LEU A 15 4.06 -34.73 55.69
CA LEU A 15 4.07 -33.34 56.19
C LEU A 15 5.02 -32.43 55.40
N LEU A 16 6.13 -32.94 54.84
CA LEU A 16 6.99 -32.14 53.94
C LEU A 16 6.34 -31.94 52.56
N LEU A 17 5.59 -32.91 52.04
CA LEU A 17 4.84 -32.74 50.78
C LEU A 17 3.65 -31.77 50.94
N LEU A 18 3.02 -31.69 52.12
CA LEU A 18 2.00 -30.68 52.41
C LEU A 18 2.57 -29.28 52.68
N ALA A 19 3.83 -29.18 53.14
CA ALA A 19 4.49 -27.89 53.35
C ALA A 19 5.12 -27.31 52.06
N VAL A 20 5.55 -28.13 51.10
CA VAL A 20 6.12 -27.67 49.82
C VAL A 20 5.05 -27.35 48.77
N VAL A 21 3.84 -27.90 48.89
CA VAL A 21 2.67 -27.49 48.07
C VAL A 21 1.99 -26.22 48.62
N GLY A 22 2.43 -25.70 49.77
CA GLY A 22 1.85 -24.54 50.45
C GLY A 22 2.58 -23.20 50.28
N THR A 23 3.72 -23.14 49.58
CA THR A 23 4.52 -21.91 49.47
C THR A 23 5.13 -21.72 48.08
N THR A 24 4.29 -21.52 47.07
CA THR A 24 4.63 -20.66 45.93
C THR A 24 3.55 -19.60 45.81
N ASN A 25 3.75 -18.57 46.62
CA ASN A 25 3.24 -17.20 46.48
C ASN A 25 1.88 -17.04 45.81
N SER A 26 0.85 -17.31 46.61
CA SER A 26 -0.23 -16.34 46.74
C SER A 26 0.37 -15.02 47.23
N ILE A 27 0.94 -14.22 46.31
CA ILE A 27 0.76 -12.79 46.44
C ILE A 27 -0.73 -12.62 46.16
N LYS A 28 -1.54 -12.68 47.22
CA LYS A 28 -2.83 -12.02 47.23
C LYS A 28 -2.50 -10.55 47.01
N ILE A 29 -2.40 -10.16 45.74
CA ILE A 29 -2.65 -8.77 45.36
C ILE A 29 -4.04 -8.54 45.93
N ASN A 30 -4.09 -7.64 46.91
CA ASN A 30 -5.34 -7.13 47.41
C ASN A 30 -6.03 -6.54 46.17
N ILE A 31 -7.05 -7.24 45.67
CA ILE A 31 -7.77 -6.78 44.50
C ILE A 31 -8.53 -5.54 44.99
N ASP A 32 -7.98 -4.36 44.69
CA ASP A 32 -8.81 -3.19 44.56
C ASP A 32 -9.72 -3.46 43.35
N ASN A 33 -10.85 -4.12 43.61
CA ASN A 33 -12.00 -4.15 42.70
C ASN A 33 -12.58 -2.73 42.49
N ASN A 34 -12.00 -1.74 43.16
CA ASN A 34 -12.16 -0.34 42.89
C ASN A 34 -11.04 0.10 41.93
N ILE A 35 -11.19 -0.16 40.63
CA ILE A 35 -10.88 0.94 39.71
C ILE A 35 -11.81 2.04 40.22
N LYS A 36 -11.24 3.07 40.86
CA LYS A 36 -11.99 4.28 41.14
C LYS A 36 -12.64 4.65 39.82
N LEU A 37 -13.97 4.52 39.76
CA LEU A 37 -14.78 5.34 38.89
C LEU A 37 -14.58 6.77 39.39
N ASP A 38 -13.38 7.31 39.16
CA ASP A 38 -13.25 8.75 39.08
C ASP A 38 -14.26 9.11 37.99
N THR A 39 -15.20 9.97 38.35
CA THR A 39 -16.23 10.48 37.46
C THR A 39 -15.53 11.27 36.36
N VAL A 40 -14.95 10.56 35.39
CA VAL A 40 -14.31 11.12 34.22
C VAL A 40 -15.40 11.34 33.20
N ASN A 41 -15.56 12.59 32.77
CA ASN A 41 -16.33 12.92 31.59
C ASN A 41 -15.55 12.39 30.36
N GLY A 42 -15.79 11.16 29.90
CA GLY A 42 -15.01 10.56 28.80
C GLY A 42 -15.08 9.05 28.67
N TYR A 43 -14.34 8.51 27.70
CA TYR A 43 -14.04 7.09 27.58
C TYR A 43 -12.77 6.73 28.35
N GLN A 44 -12.67 5.47 28.75
CA GLN A 44 -11.40 4.82 29.01
C GLN A 44 -11.04 3.92 27.84
N VAL A 45 -9.76 3.92 27.49
CA VAL A 45 -9.18 3.21 26.35
C VAL A 45 -7.96 2.44 26.84
N GLY A 46 -7.70 1.29 26.25
CA GLY A 46 -6.50 0.50 26.55
C GLY A 46 -6.12 -0.38 25.37
N VAL A 47 -4.83 -0.61 25.19
CA VAL A 47 -4.29 -1.35 24.04
C VAL A 47 -3.45 -2.54 24.49
N GLY A 48 -3.42 -3.60 23.66
CA GLY A 48 -2.64 -4.79 23.96
C GLY A 48 -2.25 -5.54 22.70
N ILE A 49 -1.05 -6.12 22.70
CA ILE A 49 -0.51 -6.88 21.58
C ILE A 49 0.16 -8.16 22.08
N TYR A 50 -0.10 -9.27 21.40
CA TYR A 50 0.50 -10.55 21.77
C TYR A 50 0.69 -11.48 20.58
N ASP A 51 1.63 -12.40 20.69
CA ASP A 51 1.99 -13.37 19.64
C ASP A 51 0.95 -14.50 19.53
N VAL A 52 0.47 -14.78 18.31
CA VAL A 52 -0.44 -15.90 17.97
C VAL A 52 0.17 -16.86 16.97
N THR A 53 1.47 -16.79 16.74
CA THR A 53 2.19 -17.59 15.74
C THR A 53 2.18 -19.06 16.11
N GLY A 54 1.65 -19.87 15.20
CA GLY A 54 1.56 -21.32 15.32
C GLY A 54 2.79 -22.08 14.80
N PRO A 55 2.62 -23.35 14.39
CA PRO A 55 3.72 -24.20 13.94
C PRO A 55 4.34 -23.71 12.62
N ALA A 56 5.64 -23.43 12.64
CA ALA A 56 6.39 -22.93 11.48
C ALA A 56 7.00 -24.03 10.58
N ALA A 57 6.64 -25.30 10.79
CA ALA A 57 7.11 -26.43 9.98
C ALA A 57 6.01 -27.47 9.73
N GLU A 58 5.99 -28.03 8.51
CA GLU A 58 5.19 -29.18 8.05
C GLU A 58 3.68 -29.08 8.26
N THR A 59 3.13 -27.91 8.55
CA THR A 59 1.69 -27.73 8.81
C THR A 59 1.04 -27.05 7.62
N GLY A 60 -0.09 -27.56 7.14
CA GLY A 60 -0.83 -26.92 6.03
C GLY A 60 -1.17 -25.46 6.34
N MET A 61 -1.09 -24.59 5.34
CA MET A 61 -1.43 -23.16 5.48
C MET A 61 -2.92 -22.92 5.23
N MET A 62 -3.50 -21.94 5.92
CA MET A 62 -4.93 -21.63 5.86
C MET A 62 -5.20 -20.55 4.81
N GLY A 63 -6.18 -20.78 3.93
CA GLY A 63 -6.59 -19.82 2.91
C GLY A 63 -6.77 -20.49 1.56
N TYR A 64 -5.66 -20.70 0.83
CA TYR A 64 -5.67 -21.19 -0.56
C TYR A 64 -6.17 -22.63 -0.77
N ALA A 65 -6.32 -23.41 0.31
CA ALA A 65 -6.72 -24.81 0.25
C ALA A 65 -5.85 -25.68 -0.68
N VAL A 66 -4.54 -25.43 -0.70
CA VAL A 66 -3.55 -26.21 -1.46
C VAL A 66 -2.88 -27.23 -0.53
N PRO A 67 -3.05 -28.56 -0.73
CA PRO A 67 -2.46 -29.57 0.17
C PRO A 67 -0.93 -29.54 0.28
N GLN A 68 -0.25 -29.08 -0.77
CA GLN A 68 1.21 -28.96 -0.82
C GLN A 68 1.73 -27.70 -0.12
N GLN A 69 0.87 -26.71 0.13
CA GLN A 69 1.26 -25.47 0.79
C GLN A 69 1.34 -25.71 2.30
N VAL A 70 2.52 -26.13 2.74
CA VAL A 70 2.85 -26.35 4.14
C VAL A 70 3.86 -25.31 4.62
N THR A 71 3.81 -24.95 5.90
CA THR A 71 4.79 -24.06 6.52
C THR A 71 6.17 -24.69 6.48
N GLU A 72 7.18 -23.95 6.08
CA GLU A 72 8.59 -24.35 6.04
C GLU A 72 9.49 -23.23 6.56
N GLY A 73 8.97 -22.42 7.47
CA GLY A 73 9.67 -21.26 8.00
C GLY A 73 8.76 -20.11 8.36
N LEU A 74 9.38 -18.96 8.56
CA LEU A 74 8.76 -17.74 9.05
C LEU A 74 9.38 -16.54 8.33
N HIS A 75 8.52 -15.66 7.81
CA HIS A 75 8.91 -14.34 7.33
C HIS A 75 8.81 -13.34 8.47
N PHE A 76 7.61 -13.14 9.03
CA PHE A 76 7.46 -12.43 10.30
C PHE A 76 6.24 -12.93 11.10
N ARG A 77 6.31 -12.73 12.42
CA ARG A 77 5.34 -13.22 13.42
C ARG A 77 3.91 -12.69 13.20
N LEU A 78 2.94 -13.53 13.54
CA LEU A 78 1.51 -13.22 13.60
C LEU A 78 1.13 -12.72 15.00
N ARG A 79 0.30 -11.67 15.09
CA ARG A 79 -0.10 -11.05 16.37
C ARG A 79 -1.62 -10.86 16.50
N ALA A 80 -2.09 -10.90 17.74
CA ALA A 80 -3.39 -10.38 18.14
C ALA A 80 -3.21 -8.97 18.71
N ARG A 81 -4.03 -8.03 18.25
CA ARG A 81 -4.04 -6.61 18.64
C ARG A 81 -5.41 -6.26 19.20
N ALA A 82 -5.48 -6.01 20.50
CA ALA A 82 -6.71 -5.77 21.25
C ALA A 82 -6.85 -4.30 21.64
N PHE A 83 -8.07 -3.79 21.55
CA PHE A 83 -8.46 -2.44 21.90
C PHE A 83 -9.67 -2.51 22.82
N ALA A 84 -9.47 -2.19 24.09
CA ALA A 84 -10.50 -2.18 25.11
C ALA A 84 -11.07 -0.77 25.28
N PHE A 85 -12.39 -0.68 25.34
CA PHE A 85 -13.12 0.56 25.50
C PHE A 85 -14.06 0.44 26.69
N MET A 86 -14.15 1.47 27.53
CA MET A 86 -15.12 1.55 28.61
C MET A 86 -15.72 2.96 28.69
N ASP A 87 -17.03 3.06 28.82
CA ASP A 87 -17.71 4.34 29.02
C ASP A 87 -17.83 4.72 30.51
N SER A 88 -18.34 5.93 30.75
CA SER A 88 -18.54 6.46 32.11
C SER A 88 -19.56 5.68 32.96
N ASN A 89 -20.41 4.84 32.35
CA ASN A 89 -21.34 3.97 33.06
C ASN A 89 -20.73 2.59 33.37
N GLY A 90 -19.49 2.35 32.95
CA GLY A 90 -18.79 1.07 33.10
C GLY A 90 -19.14 0.02 32.03
N SER A 91 -19.95 0.39 31.02
CA SER A 91 -20.18 -0.46 29.85
C SER A 91 -18.88 -0.57 29.07
N ARG A 92 -18.52 -1.79 28.66
CA ARG A 92 -17.23 -2.05 28.02
C ARG A 92 -17.36 -2.97 26.83
N ALA A 93 -16.45 -2.81 25.88
CA ALA A 93 -16.30 -3.66 24.73
C ALA A 93 -14.82 -3.83 24.38
N VAL A 94 -14.48 -4.93 23.70
CA VAL A 94 -13.13 -5.14 23.16
C VAL A 94 -13.22 -5.55 21.70
N TYR A 95 -12.46 -4.85 20.85
CA TYR A 95 -12.19 -5.23 19.47
C TYR A 95 -10.80 -5.86 19.38
N VAL A 96 -10.67 -7.00 18.72
CA VAL A 96 -9.38 -7.65 18.48
C VAL A 96 -9.21 -7.93 16.99
N SER A 97 -8.14 -7.38 16.42
CA SER A 97 -7.64 -7.74 15.09
C SER A 97 -6.56 -8.80 15.23
N VAL A 98 -6.68 -9.91 14.52
CA VAL A 98 -5.79 -11.06 14.64
C VAL A 98 -5.15 -11.35 13.28
N ASP A 99 -3.83 -11.47 13.26
CA ASP A 99 -3.05 -11.90 12.09
C ASP A 99 -3.32 -13.39 11.82
N ALA A 100 -4.52 -13.70 11.33
CA ALA A 100 -5.00 -15.02 10.99
C ALA A 100 -5.86 -14.95 9.72
N CYS A 101 -6.07 -16.10 9.07
CA CYS A 101 -6.93 -16.18 7.89
C CYS A 101 -8.39 -15.85 8.25
N MET A 102 -8.90 -16.30 9.39
CA MET A 102 -10.23 -15.96 9.88
C MET A 102 -10.33 -16.30 11.37
N ILE A 103 -11.37 -15.82 12.05
CA ILE A 103 -11.74 -16.36 13.37
C ILE A 103 -12.75 -17.49 13.18
N PHE A 104 -12.48 -18.69 13.69
CA PHE A 104 -13.46 -19.78 13.71
C PHE A 104 -14.28 -19.79 15.01
N GLN A 105 -15.50 -20.34 14.95
CA GLN A 105 -16.41 -20.44 16.11
C GLN A 105 -15.75 -21.00 17.37
N ALA A 106 -14.90 -22.03 17.21
CA ALA A 106 -14.20 -22.66 18.33
C ALA A 106 -13.27 -21.67 19.06
N VAL A 107 -12.63 -20.74 18.32
CA VAL A 107 -11.74 -19.72 18.89
C VAL A 107 -12.55 -18.72 19.69
N LYS A 108 -13.64 -18.20 19.12
CA LYS A 108 -14.56 -17.27 19.82
C LYS A 108 -15.08 -17.88 21.13
N LEU A 109 -15.59 -19.11 21.09
CA LEU A 109 -16.10 -19.80 22.27
C LEU A 109 -15.01 -20.00 23.33
N GLN A 110 -13.82 -20.46 22.94
CA GLN A 110 -12.73 -20.72 23.87
C GLN A 110 -12.19 -19.43 24.50
N VAL A 111 -11.98 -18.37 23.72
CA VAL A 111 -11.50 -17.08 24.24
C VAL A 111 -12.51 -16.47 25.21
N VAL A 112 -13.81 -16.45 24.85
CA VAL A 112 -14.85 -15.94 25.75
C VAL A 112 -14.92 -16.77 27.04
N GLN A 113 -14.75 -18.09 26.95
CA GLN A 113 -14.68 -18.95 28.15
C GLN A 113 -13.47 -18.58 29.02
N MET A 114 -12.28 -18.42 28.44
CA MET A 114 -11.07 -18.03 29.19
C MET A 114 -11.23 -16.67 29.87
N LEU A 115 -11.84 -15.70 29.18
CA LEU A 115 -12.16 -14.39 29.76
C LEU A 115 -13.19 -14.49 30.89
N THR A 116 -14.22 -15.32 30.71
CA THR A 116 -15.24 -15.58 31.74
C THR A 116 -14.64 -16.25 32.97
N ASP A 117 -13.73 -17.22 32.78
CA ASP A 117 -13.05 -17.90 33.87
C ASP A 117 -12.11 -16.96 34.65
N HIS A 118 -11.52 -15.97 33.96
CA HIS A 118 -10.58 -15.02 34.56
C HIS A 118 -11.28 -13.82 35.24
N PHE A 119 -12.21 -13.16 34.55
CA PHE A 119 -12.86 -11.91 34.98
C PHE A 119 -14.27 -12.11 35.54
N GLY A 120 -14.86 -13.28 35.36
CA GLY A 120 -16.29 -13.53 35.58
C GLY A 120 -17.17 -13.16 34.38
N PRO A 121 -18.42 -13.66 34.32
CA PRO A 121 -19.28 -13.57 33.13
C PRO A 121 -19.83 -12.16 32.84
N MET A 122 -19.66 -11.22 33.78
CA MET A 122 -20.21 -9.86 33.67
C MET A 122 -19.25 -8.87 32.99
N ILE A 123 -17.97 -9.22 32.87
CA ILE A 123 -16.94 -8.28 32.36
C ILE A 123 -16.77 -8.44 30.84
N TYR A 124 -16.49 -9.66 30.38
CA TYR A 124 -16.34 -9.99 28.98
C TYR A 124 -17.14 -11.25 28.67
N ASN A 125 -18.04 -11.14 27.69
CA ASN A 125 -18.92 -12.22 27.26
C ASN A 125 -19.10 -12.19 25.73
N GLU A 126 -20.01 -12.99 25.21
CA GLU A 126 -20.24 -13.09 23.76
C GLU A 126 -20.64 -11.75 23.14
N ASP A 127 -21.38 -10.93 23.89
CA ASP A 127 -22.01 -9.72 23.39
C ASP A 127 -21.01 -8.58 23.20
N ASN A 128 -19.96 -8.49 24.04
CA ASN A 128 -19.05 -7.34 24.06
C ASN A 128 -17.59 -7.66 23.68
N VAL A 129 -17.31 -8.89 23.27
CA VAL A 129 -16.01 -9.30 22.70
C VAL A 129 -16.16 -9.45 21.18
N LEU A 130 -15.42 -8.72 20.37
CA LEU A 130 -15.39 -8.86 18.91
C LEU A 130 -14.00 -9.30 18.48
N LEU A 131 -13.91 -10.48 17.85
CA LEU A 131 -12.66 -11.01 17.31
C LEU A 131 -12.75 -11.04 15.79
N SER A 132 -11.78 -10.46 15.08
CA SER A 132 -11.73 -10.37 13.61
C SER A 132 -10.36 -10.79 13.10
N GLY A 133 -10.32 -11.58 12.01
CA GLY A 133 -9.08 -11.93 11.32
C GLY A 133 -8.74 -10.92 10.22
N ILE A 134 -7.45 -10.66 9.97
CA ILE A 134 -7.01 -9.80 8.85
C ILE A 134 -7.06 -10.50 7.48
N HIS A 135 -7.43 -11.78 7.44
CA HIS A 135 -7.48 -12.60 6.24
C HIS A 135 -6.14 -12.98 5.59
N THR A 136 -5.05 -13.07 6.37
CA THR A 136 -3.78 -13.56 5.82
C THR A 136 -3.88 -15.03 5.40
N HIS A 137 -3.49 -15.32 4.16
CA HIS A 137 -3.41 -16.68 3.63
C HIS A 137 -2.07 -17.37 3.94
N SER A 138 -1.23 -16.72 4.75
CA SER A 138 0.11 -17.18 5.10
C SER A 138 0.25 -17.59 6.57
N GLY A 139 -0.85 -18.03 7.21
CA GLY A 139 -0.85 -18.57 8.58
C GLY A 139 -1.04 -20.10 8.64
N PRO A 140 -0.56 -20.78 9.69
CA PRO A 140 -0.75 -22.23 9.85
C PRO A 140 -2.22 -22.56 10.12
N ALA A 141 -2.74 -23.60 9.46
CA ALA A 141 -4.12 -24.06 9.56
C ALA A 141 -4.37 -24.99 10.77
N GLY A 142 -5.57 -25.58 10.82
CA GLY A 142 -5.91 -26.60 11.80
C GLY A 142 -6.53 -26.08 13.10
N TYR A 143 -7.06 -24.86 13.12
CA TYR A 143 -7.72 -24.27 14.29
C TYR A 143 -9.26 -24.15 14.13
N SER A 144 -9.82 -24.86 13.15
CA SER A 144 -11.28 -25.06 13.00
C SER A 144 -11.71 -26.46 13.42
N LYS A 145 -12.85 -26.56 14.11
CA LYS A 145 -13.49 -27.86 14.42
C LYS A 145 -14.43 -28.36 13.32
N TYR A 146 -14.72 -27.55 12.30
CA TYR A 146 -15.56 -27.93 11.17
C TYR A 146 -14.72 -28.57 10.05
N ALA A 147 -15.19 -29.71 9.53
CA ALA A 147 -14.37 -30.56 8.66
C ALA A 147 -13.88 -29.87 7.39
N LEU A 148 -14.71 -29.04 6.74
CA LEU A 148 -14.35 -28.39 5.47
C LEU A 148 -13.01 -27.64 5.57
N TYR A 149 -12.83 -26.90 6.66
CA TYR A 149 -11.65 -26.08 6.91
C TYR A 149 -10.46 -26.88 7.47
N GLY A 150 -10.65 -28.17 7.77
CA GLY A 150 -9.61 -29.06 8.26
C GLY A 150 -9.01 -29.99 7.18
N ILE A 151 -9.61 -30.10 6.00
CA ILE A 151 -9.22 -31.10 4.98
C ILE A 151 -7.75 -30.92 4.56
N THR A 152 -7.36 -29.71 4.15
CA THR A 152 -5.98 -29.41 3.70
C THR A 152 -5.01 -29.24 4.85
N ALA A 153 -5.52 -28.95 6.05
CA ALA A 153 -4.74 -28.91 7.30
C ALA A 153 -4.47 -30.30 7.88
N LEU A 154 -5.03 -31.36 7.28
CA LEU A 154 -5.07 -32.72 7.84
C LEU A 154 -5.77 -32.80 9.22
N GLY A 155 -6.65 -31.85 9.52
CA GLY A 155 -7.55 -31.87 10.68
C GLY A 155 -7.35 -30.73 11.68
N PHE A 156 -7.85 -30.94 12.89
CA PHE A 156 -7.80 -29.98 14.00
C PHE A 156 -6.54 -30.21 14.85
N TYR A 157 -5.59 -29.26 14.77
CA TYR A 157 -4.35 -29.24 15.52
C TYR A 157 -4.52 -28.44 16.82
N GLN A 158 -4.71 -29.17 17.93
CA GLN A 158 -4.97 -28.60 19.25
C GLN A 158 -3.90 -27.58 19.70
N GLU A 159 -2.61 -27.85 19.51
CA GLU A 159 -1.53 -26.94 19.97
C GLU A 159 -1.58 -25.59 19.23
N ASN A 160 -1.82 -25.59 17.92
CA ASN A 160 -1.98 -24.36 17.15
C ASN A 160 -3.22 -23.57 17.63
N PHE A 161 -4.34 -24.27 17.81
CA PHE A 161 -5.57 -23.68 18.34
C PHE A 161 -5.36 -23.03 19.73
N ASP A 162 -4.65 -23.71 20.63
CA ASP A 162 -4.39 -23.23 21.99
C ASP A 162 -3.51 -21.98 21.98
N VAL A 163 -2.49 -21.91 21.13
CA VAL A 163 -1.63 -20.72 20.99
C VAL A 163 -2.40 -19.51 20.46
N ILE A 164 -3.26 -19.70 19.46
CA ILE A 164 -4.13 -18.63 18.95
C ILE A 164 -5.07 -18.13 20.06
N CYS A 165 -5.78 -19.04 20.76
CA CYS A 165 -6.71 -18.66 21.81
C CYS A 165 -6.01 -17.96 22.98
N ASN A 166 -4.86 -18.49 23.42
CA ASN A 166 -4.08 -17.88 24.49
C ASN A 166 -3.53 -16.51 24.07
N GLY A 167 -3.01 -16.36 22.85
CA GLY A 167 -2.48 -15.07 22.42
C GLY A 167 -3.56 -13.99 22.32
N ILE A 168 -4.75 -14.32 21.82
CA ILE A 168 -5.91 -13.41 21.85
C ILE A 168 -6.29 -13.06 23.28
N PHE A 169 -6.38 -14.05 24.18
CA PHE A 169 -6.68 -13.81 25.60
C PHE A 169 -5.65 -12.87 26.26
N GLN A 170 -4.35 -13.09 26.02
CA GLN A 170 -3.28 -12.25 26.58
C GLN A 170 -3.33 -10.83 26.03
N ALA A 171 -3.59 -10.63 24.73
CA ALA A 171 -3.75 -9.29 24.16
C ALA A 171 -4.93 -8.56 24.82
N ILE A 172 -6.07 -9.22 25.04
CA ILE A 172 -7.22 -8.64 25.74
C ILE A 172 -6.88 -8.31 27.21
N LEU A 173 -6.18 -9.20 27.90
CA LEU A 173 -5.73 -8.97 29.27
C LEU A 173 -4.81 -7.76 29.37
N MET A 174 -3.88 -7.59 28.42
CA MET A 174 -3.01 -6.41 28.34
C MET A 174 -3.83 -5.14 28.10
N ALA A 175 -4.74 -5.14 27.11
CA ALA A 175 -5.61 -4.00 26.83
C ALA A 175 -6.52 -3.63 28.00
N HIS A 176 -7.02 -4.63 28.75
CA HIS A 176 -7.79 -4.41 29.96
C HIS A 176 -6.96 -3.74 31.07
N ASN A 177 -5.73 -4.23 31.29
CA ASN A 177 -4.84 -3.69 32.31
C ASN A 177 -4.31 -2.30 31.95
N ASP A 178 -4.36 -1.92 30.68
CA ASP A 178 -4.00 -0.60 30.15
C ASP A 178 -5.19 0.37 30.05
N LEU A 179 -6.38 0.01 30.57
CA LEU A 179 -7.55 0.90 30.57
C LEU A 179 -7.25 2.19 31.36
N GLN A 180 -7.25 3.30 30.65
CA GLN A 180 -6.97 4.63 31.16
C GLN A 180 -7.85 5.69 30.48
N PRO A 181 -8.11 6.85 31.12
CA PRO A 181 -8.85 7.93 30.47
C PRO A 181 -8.22 8.35 29.14
N GLY A 182 -9.05 8.53 28.11
CA GLY A 182 -8.57 8.92 26.79
C GLY A 182 -9.68 9.31 25.82
N SER A 183 -9.30 9.58 24.58
CA SER A 183 -10.19 10.02 23.51
C SER A 183 -10.02 9.19 22.24
N ILE A 184 -11.09 9.18 21.44
CA ILE A 184 -11.13 8.51 20.15
C ILE A 184 -11.56 9.54 19.11
N SER A 185 -10.82 9.60 18.01
CA SER A 185 -11.17 10.41 16.84
C SER A 185 -11.11 9.55 15.58
N VAL A 186 -11.80 10.01 14.54
CA VAL A 186 -11.95 9.26 13.29
C VAL A 186 -11.71 10.15 12.08
N THR A 187 -11.07 9.57 11.06
CA THR A 187 -10.85 10.18 9.75
C THR A 187 -11.21 9.17 8.67
N GLN A 188 -11.83 9.62 7.59
CA GLN A 188 -12.14 8.82 6.40
C GLN A 188 -11.54 9.46 5.15
N SER A 189 -11.03 8.65 4.24
CA SER A 189 -10.46 9.08 2.96
C SER A 189 -10.60 7.97 1.93
N THR A 190 -10.19 8.21 0.70
CA THR A 190 -10.00 7.17 -0.32
C THR A 190 -8.54 6.71 -0.39
N LEU A 191 -8.34 5.44 -0.71
CA LEU A 191 -7.05 4.82 -1.03
C LEU A 191 -7.15 4.12 -2.39
N TYR A 192 -6.32 4.56 -3.33
CA TYR A 192 -6.21 3.98 -4.68
C TYR A 192 -5.00 3.05 -4.79
N ASN A 193 -4.85 2.41 -5.95
CA ASN A 193 -3.69 1.56 -6.31
C ASN A 193 -3.36 0.43 -5.32
N SER A 194 -4.33 0.03 -4.51
CA SER A 194 -4.15 -0.98 -3.46
C SER A 194 -5.17 -2.11 -3.52
N ASN A 195 -6.18 -1.98 -4.38
CA ASN A 195 -7.19 -3.02 -4.59
C ASN A 195 -7.87 -2.94 -5.97
N ILE A 196 -8.28 -4.10 -6.48
CA ILE A 196 -9.11 -4.27 -7.70
C ILE A 196 -10.23 -5.30 -7.44
N ASN A 197 -11.32 -5.25 -8.23
CA ASN A 197 -12.36 -6.28 -8.16
C ASN A 197 -11.89 -7.53 -8.92
N ARG A 198 -11.92 -8.71 -8.29
CA ARG A 198 -11.54 -10.00 -8.91
C ARG A 198 -12.71 -10.75 -9.56
N SER A 199 -13.92 -10.25 -9.37
CA SER A 199 -15.18 -10.75 -9.93
C SER A 199 -16.05 -9.63 -10.53
N PRO A 200 -15.50 -8.75 -11.39
CA PRO A 200 -16.20 -7.53 -11.86
C PRO A 200 -17.50 -7.85 -12.62
N ASN A 201 -17.55 -8.97 -13.34
CA ASN A 201 -18.77 -9.41 -14.04
C ASN A 201 -19.92 -9.75 -13.07
N ALA A 202 -19.61 -10.27 -11.88
CA ALA A 202 -20.63 -10.48 -10.85
C ALA A 202 -21.12 -9.15 -10.29
N TYR A 203 -20.19 -8.21 -9.99
CA TYR A 203 -20.54 -6.87 -9.54
C TYR A 203 -21.45 -6.14 -10.53
N LEU A 204 -21.17 -6.24 -11.83
CA LEU A 204 -21.97 -5.61 -12.90
C LEU A 204 -23.42 -6.12 -12.97
N ASN A 205 -23.71 -7.28 -12.39
CA ASN A 205 -25.05 -7.83 -12.33
C ASN A 205 -25.93 -7.16 -11.27
N ASN A 206 -25.36 -6.41 -10.32
CA ASN A 206 -26.13 -5.57 -9.41
C ASN A 206 -26.88 -4.45 -10.19
N PRO A 207 -28.04 -3.98 -9.68
CA PRO A 207 -28.86 -2.97 -10.36
C PRO A 207 -28.06 -1.73 -10.76
N LEU A 208 -28.27 -1.25 -12.00
CA LEU A 208 -27.51 -0.10 -12.53
C LEU A 208 -27.69 1.16 -11.67
N GLU A 209 -28.92 1.42 -11.21
CA GLU A 209 -29.25 2.55 -10.34
C GLU A 209 -28.51 2.52 -8.99
N GLU A 210 -28.25 1.34 -8.44
CA GLU A 210 -27.45 1.16 -7.23
C GLU A 210 -25.97 1.36 -7.52
N ARG A 211 -25.46 0.78 -8.62
CA ARG A 211 -24.06 0.94 -9.03
C ARG A 211 -23.69 2.40 -9.31
N LEU A 212 -24.59 3.18 -9.89
CA LEU A 212 -24.37 4.61 -10.17
C LEU A 212 -24.23 5.48 -8.91
N LYS A 213 -24.54 4.96 -7.71
CA LYS A 213 -24.25 5.64 -6.44
C LYS A 213 -22.76 5.64 -6.08
N TYR A 214 -21.97 4.77 -6.71
CA TYR A 214 -20.57 4.52 -6.37
C TYR A 214 -19.67 4.76 -7.59
N GLN A 215 -18.50 5.33 -7.37
CA GLN A 215 -17.53 5.60 -8.43
C GLN A 215 -16.81 4.32 -8.88
N ASP A 216 -16.48 3.43 -7.94
CA ASP A 216 -15.66 2.25 -8.15
C ASP A 216 -16.42 0.95 -7.82
N ASP A 217 -16.01 -0.15 -8.45
CA ASP A 217 -16.51 -1.51 -8.22
C ASP A 217 -15.87 -2.22 -7.01
N VAL A 218 -14.99 -1.52 -6.29
CA VAL A 218 -14.45 -1.89 -4.99
C VAL A 218 -14.58 -0.71 -4.02
N ASP A 219 -14.54 -0.98 -2.72
CA ASP A 219 -14.48 0.10 -1.75
C ASP A 219 -13.08 0.70 -1.64
N LYS A 220 -12.96 1.95 -2.05
CA LYS A 220 -11.76 2.78 -1.86
C LYS A 220 -11.71 3.45 -0.49
N ASN A 221 -12.80 3.45 0.28
CA ASN A 221 -12.86 4.12 1.58
C ASN A 221 -11.94 3.42 2.58
N ILE A 222 -11.00 4.18 3.14
CA ILE A 222 -10.14 3.80 4.26
C ILE A 222 -10.56 4.65 5.46
N THR A 223 -10.75 4.01 6.61
CA THR A 223 -11.14 4.69 7.87
C THR A 223 -10.09 4.43 8.94
N VAL A 224 -9.61 5.48 9.59
CA VAL A 224 -8.65 5.40 10.70
C VAL A 224 -9.32 5.91 11.97
N LEU A 225 -9.30 5.09 13.02
CA LEU A 225 -9.64 5.48 14.38
C LEU A 225 -8.34 5.70 15.14
N LYS A 226 -8.14 6.93 15.61
CA LYS A 226 -7.00 7.32 16.45
C LYS A 226 -7.41 7.28 17.91
N ILE A 227 -6.56 6.66 18.74
CA ILE A 227 -6.78 6.49 20.17
C ILE A 227 -5.65 7.19 20.92
N GLU A 228 -6.03 8.12 21.79
CA GLU A 228 -5.11 8.94 22.58
C GLU A 228 -5.40 8.80 24.07
N ASP A 229 -4.35 8.87 24.88
CA ASP A 229 -4.48 8.97 26.34
C ASP A 229 -4.96 10.37 26.76
N ALA A 230 -5.17 10.58 28.06
CA ALA A 230 -5.59 11.86 28.63
C ALA A 230 -4.61 13.01 28.40
N ALA A 231 -3.33 12.72 28.09
CA ALA A 231 -2.32 13.72 27.78
C ALA A 231 -2.31 14.09 26.28
N GLY A 232 -3.12 13.42 25.46
CA GLY A 232 -3.11 13.56 24.00
C GLY A 232 -1.98 12.78 23.33
N SER A 233 -1.35 11.83 24.02
CA SER A 233 -0.35 10.96 23.44
C SER A 233 -1.04 9.81 22.70
N PRO A 234 -0.66 9.51 21.45
CA PRO A 234 -1.24 8.40 20.72
C PRO A 234 -0.81 7.06 21.33
N ILE A 235 -1.78 6.21 21.66
CA ILE A 235 -1.54 4.85 22.19
C ILE A 235 -1.99 3.75 21.22
N GLY A 236 -2.86 4.07 20.25
CA GLY A 236 -3.20 3.10 19.21
C GLY A 236 -3.93 3.65 18.01
N ALA A 237 -3.99 2.83 16.97
CA ALA A 237 -4.73 3.09 15.74
C ALA A 237 -5.47 1.84 15.27
N ILE A 238 -6.70 2.01 14.82
CA ILE A 238 -7.47 0.95 14.14
C ILE A 238 -7.85 1.44 12.75
N THR A 239 -7.40 0.73 11.73
CA THR A 239 -7.64 1.06 10.32
C THR A 239 -8.52 0.01 9.66
N PHE A 240 -9.56 0.43 8.94
CA PHE A 240 -10.42 -0.46 8.14
C PHE A 240 -10.29 -0.14 6.66
N PHE A 241 -9.98 -1.15 5.85
CA PHE A 241 -9.88 -1.06 4.39
C PHE A 241 -10.14 -2.42 3.74
N ALA A 242 -10.95 -2.48 2.68
CA ALA A 242 -11.31 -3.73 2.01
C ALA A 242 -10.22 -4.16 1.02
N VAL A 243 -9.45 -5.20 1.35
CA VAL A 243 -8.50 -5.85 0.43
C VAL A 243 -8.06 -7.21 1.00
N HIS A 244 -8.10 -8.29 0.22
CA HIS A 244 -7.58 -9.59 0.67
C HIS A 244 -6.07 -9.51 1.02
N CYS A 245 -5.67 -10.29 2.03
CA CYS A 245 -4.27 -10.53 2.36
C CYS A 245 -3.74 -11.77 1.61
N VAL A 246 -3.58 -11.60 0.30
CA VAL A 246 -3.16 -12.61 -0.68
C VAL A 246 -2.05 -12.08 -1.60
N SER A 247 -1.27 -11.10 -1.12
CA SER A 247 -0.08 -10.65 -1.84
C SER A 247 1.02 -11.72 -1.81
N MET A 248 1.11 -12.47 -0.70
CA MET A 248 1.88 -13.70 -0.59
C MET A 248 1.07 -14.86 -1.20
N ASN A 249 1.39 -15.23 -2.44
CA ASN A 249 0.62 -16.23 -3.18
C ASN A 249 0.76 -17.67 -2.65
N ASN A 250 0.03 -18.62 -3.24
CA ASN A 250 -0.01 -20.01 -2.80
C ASN A 250 1.30 -20.83 -2.98
N THR A 251 2.34 -20.24 -3.56
CA THR A 251 3.69 -20.83 -3.63
C THR A 251 4.57 -20.46 -2.43
N ASN A 252 4.09 -19.53 -1.58
CA ASN A 252 4.72 -19.20 -0.31
C ASN A 252 4.61 -20.35 0.70
N HIS A 253 5.70 -20.58 1.42
CA HIS A 253 5.80 -21.55 2.53
C HIS A 253 6.20 -20.89 3.86
N LEU A 254 6.39 -19.57 3.91
CA LEU A 254 6.76 -18.85 5.13
C LEU A 254 5.52 -18.29 5.83
N ILE A 255 5.49 -18.40 7.17
CA ILE A 255 4.47 -17.69 7.95
C ILE A 255 4.61 -16.18 7.76
N SER A 256 3.52 -15.48 7.44
CA SER A 256 3.50 -14.04 7.20
C SER A 256 2.15 -13.40 7.53
N GLY A 257 2.19 -12.17 8.05
CA GLY A 257 1.00 -11.33 8.21
C GLY A 257 0.51 -10.69 6.90
N ASP A 258 1.20 -10.94 5.77
CA ASP A 258 0.88 -10.39 4.44
C ASP A 258 0.81 -8.85 4.46
N ASN A 259 0.03 -8.24 3.57
CA ASN A 259 0.05 -6.80 3.33
C ASN A 259 -0.48 -5.98 4.52
N LYS A 260 -1.54 -6.43 5.22
CA LYS A 260 -2.07 -5.77 6.43
C LYS A 260 -1.20 -5.99 7.66
N GLY A 261 -0.59 -7.18 7.77
CA GLY A 261 0.42 -7.44 8.80
C GLY A 261 1.64 -6.55 8.62
N TYR A 262 2.08 -6.34 7.38
CA TYR A 262 3.16 -5.38 7.07
C TYR A 262 2.77 -3.94 7.40
N ALA A 263 1.56 -3.50 7.01
CA ALA A 263 1.08 -2.15 7.33
C ALA A 263 1.04 -1.92 8.86
N SER A 264 0.57 -2.91 9.62
CA SER A 264 0.56 -2.88 11.09
C SER A 264 1.97 -2.80 11.66
N TYR A 265 2.89 -3.66 11.18
CA TYR A 265 4.30 -3.68 11.55
C TYR A 265 4.98 -2.32 11.31
N MET A 266 4.78 -1.72 10.12
CA MET A 266 5.38 -0.43 9.78
C MET A 266 4.86 0.70 10.66
N PHE A 267 3.56 0.71 10.96
CA PHE A 267 2.98 1.72 11.84
C PHE A 267 3.48 1.58 13.28
N GLU A 268 3.56 0.35 13.79
CA GLU A 268 4.13 0.06 15.11
C GLU A 268 5.61 0.44 15.20
N LYS A 269 6.41 0.11 14.18
CA LYS A 269 7.83 0.52 14.11
C LYS A 269 8.01 2.02 14.07
N TYR A 270 7.20 2.72 13.27
CA TYR A 270 7.25 4.18 13.15
C TYR A 270 6.95 4.84 14.50
N MET A 271 5.91 4.41 15.20
CA MET A 271 5.47 5.04 16.45
C MET A 271 6.29 4.61 17.67
N ASN A 272 6.72 3.35 17.75
CA ASN A 272 7.52 2.84 18.87
C ASN A 272 9.04 3.05 18.68
N GLY A 273 9.46 3.51 17.50
CA GLY A 273 10.86 3.73 17.13
C GLY A 273 11.56 2.49 16.57
N ASN A 274 12.49 2.71 15.62
CA ASN A 274 13.14 1.64 14.84
C ASN A 274 13.88 0.57 15.67
N ASN A 275 14.39 0.95 16.85
CA ASN A 275 15.12 0.04 17.75
C ASN A 275 14.19 -0.83 18.62
N THR A 276 12.89 -0.57 18.62
CA THR A 276 11.92 -1.38 19.35
C THR A 276 11.63 -2.65 18.56
N LEU A 277 11.78 -3.81 19.21
CA LEU A 277 11.52 -5.09 18.56
C LEU A 277 10.02 -5.26 18.29
N PRO A 278 9.63 -5.92 17.18
CA PRO A 278 8.24 -6.10 16.81
C PRO A 278 7.41 -6.84 17.86
N GLY A 279 6.24 -6.31 18.20
CA GLY A 279 5.39 -6.83 19.28
C GLY A 279 5.74 -6.29 20.67
N PHE A 280 6.73 -5.40 20.76
CA PHE A 280 7.04 -4.62 21.95
C PHE A 280 6.80 -3.12 21.66
N GLY A 281 6.64 -2.34 22.71
CA GLY A 281 6.29 -0.91 22.61
C GLY A 281 4.92 -0.60 23.21
N GLY A 282 4.63 0.69 23.38
CA GLY A 282 3.37 1.17 23.95
C GLY A 282 2.28 1.40 22.91
N PHE A 283 2.65 1.64 21.66
CA PHE A 283 1.70 1.89 20.57
C PHE A 283 1.30 0.60 19.85
N VAL A 284 0.00 0.40 19.64
CA VAL A 284 -0.56 -0.76 18.91
C VAL A 284 -1.35 -0.29 17.69
N ALA A 285 -1.05 -0.85 16.51
CA ALA A 285 -1.69 -0.47 15.26
C ALA A 285 -2.31 -1.68 14.56
N ALA A 286 -3.61 -1.67 14.33
CA ALA A 286 -4.31 -2.76 13.64
C ALA A 286 -4.87 -2.32 12.29
N PHE A 287 -4.68 -3.16 11.27
CA PHE A 287 -5.34 -3.02 9.97
C PHE A 287 -6.37 -4.14 9.81
N GLY A 288 -7.63 -3.82 10.13
CA GLY A 288 -8.76 -4.71 10.00
C GLY A 288 -9.27 -4.84 8.56
N GLN A 289 -10.03 -5.91 8.35
CA GLN A 289 -10.78 -6.15 7.13
C GLN A 289 -12.13 -5.44 7.14
N SER A 290 -12.69 -5.24 5.94
CA SER A 290 -14.03 -4.70 5.75
C SER A 290 -14.92 -5.68 5.01
N ASN A 291 -15.15 -5.46 3.71
CA ASN A 291 -15.98 -6.25 2.84
C ASN A 291 -15.16 -6.56 1.58
N GLU A 292 -14.17 -7.41 1.78
CA GLU A 292 -13.12 -7.73 0.83
C GLU A 292 -13.45 -8.91 -0.08
N GLY A 293 -14.64 -9.51 0.01
CA GLY A 293 -14.95 -10.82 -0.56
C GLY A 293 -14.62 -10.97 -2.06
N ASP A 294 -14.74 -9.89 -2.83
CA ASP A 294 -14.41 -9.82 -4.25
C ASP A 294 -13.24 -8.86 -4.56
N VAL A 295 -12.41 -8.55 -3.56
CA VAL A 295 -11.40 -7.49 -3.61
C VAL A 295 -9.98 -8.05 -3.45
N SER A 296 -9.17 -7.91 -4.50
CA SER A 296 -7.80 -8.43 -4.57
C SER A 296 -6.74 -7.32 -4.43
N PRO A 297 -5.58 -7.59 -3.79
CA PRO A 297 -4.41 -6.71 -3.78
C PRO A 297 -3.56 -6.78 -5.05
N ASN A 298 -3.85 -7.72 -5.96
CA ASN A 298 -3.04 -7.99 -7.14
C ASN A 298 -3.42 -7.05 -8.29
N VAL A 299 -3.05 -5.78 -8.14
CA VAL A 299 -3.57 -4.64 -8.94
C VAL A 299 -3.15 -4.64 -10.41
N ASN A 300 -2.16 -5.43 -10.82
CA ASN A 300 -1.81 -5.57 -12.25
C ASN A 300 -2.85 -6.41 -13.02
N GLY A 301 -3.78 -7.04 -12.31
CA GLY A 301 -4.91 -7.75 -12.90
C GLY A 301 -4.57 -9.16 -13.41
N PRO A 302 -5.59 -9.89 -13.88
CA PRO A 302 -5.45 -11.30 -14.25
C PRO A 302 -4.85 -11.51 -15.64
N LEU A 303 -3.74 -12.23 -15.69
CA LEU A 303 -2.98 -12.57 -16.89
C LEU A 303 -2.84 -14.08 -17.06
N CYS A 304 -2.70 -14.49 -18.31
CA CYS A 304 -2.25 -15.82 -18.70
C CYS A 304 -0.72 -15.91 -18.62
N ARG A 305 -0.18 -17.13 -18.51
CA ARG A 305 1.28 -17.37 -18.46
C ARG A 305 2.06 -16.83 -19.66
N ASP A 306 1.40 -16.57 -20.78
CA ASP A 306 1.99 -15.97 -21.98
C ASP A 306 1.90 -14.42 -22.00
N GLY A 307 1.37 -13.82 -20.93
CA GLY A 307 1.17 -12.38 -20.76
C GLY A 307 -0.13 -11.84 -21.38
N SER A 308 -0.97 -12.68 -21.99
CA SER A 308 -2.27 -12.25 -22.51
C SER A 308 -3.31 -12.06 -21.38
N PRO A 309 -4.30 -11.16 -21.52
CA PRO A 309 -5.37 -11.01 -20.52
C PRO A 309 -6.23 -12.27 -20.41
N CYS A 310 -6.65 -12.63 -19.19
CA CYS A 310 -7.59 -13.72 -19.00
C CYS A 310 -8.96 -13.45 -19.64
N ALA A 311 -9.67 -14.51 -20.02
CA ALA A 311 -11.07 -14.42 -20.43
C ALA A 311 -11.99 -14.00 -19.26
N PRO A 312 -13.22 -13.49 -19.53
CA PRO A 312 -14.17 -13.03 -18.49
C PRO A 312 -14.57 -14.08 -17.44
N ASP A 313 -14.40 -15.37 -17.75
CA ASP A 313 -14.61 -16.51 -16.86
C ASP A 313 -13.35 -16.91 -16.08
N SER A 314 -12.31 -16.06 -16.10
CA SER A 314 -11.00 -16.28 -15.48
C SER A 314 -10.29 -17.51 -16.02
N THR A 315 -10.32 -17.71 -17.34
CA THR A 315 -9.63 -18.81 -18.00
C THR A 315 -8.61 -18.34 -19.03
N CYS A 316 -7.64 -19.22 -19.28
CA CYS A 316 -6.65 -19.14 -20.36
C CYS A 316 -6.80 -20.39 -21.21
N ASN A 317 -7.21 -20.22 -22.47
CA ASN A 317 -7.55 -21.34 -23.36
C ASN A 317 -8.61 -22.29 -22.77
N GLY A 318 -9.59 -21.76 -22.02
CA GLY A 318 -10.65 -22.53 -21.37
C GLY A 318 -10.27 -23.26 -20.09
N LYS A 319 -9.08 -23.00 -19.54
CA LYS A 319 -8.60 -23.57 -18.26
C LYS A 319 -8.26 -22.48 -17.25
N ASN A 320 -8.55 -22.71 -15.97
CA ASN A 320 -8.30 -21.74 -14.88
C ASN A 320 -6.83 -21.72 -14.42
N GLU A 321 -6.10 -22.87 -14.44
CA GLU A 321 -4.74 -23.02 -13.88
C GLU A 321 -3.66 -22.12 -14.54
N GLY A 322 -4.01 -21.51 -15.67
CA GLY A 322 -3.17 -20.55 -16.39
C GLY A 322 -3.47 -19.09 -16.09
N CYS A 323 -4.61 -18.77 -15.45
CA CYS A 323 -5.07 -17.42 -15.19
C CYS A 323 -4.79 -17.01 -13.74
N TYR A 324 -3.91 -16.04 -13.54
CA TYR A 324 -3.55 -15.54 -12.22
C TYR A 324 -3.38 -14.02 -12.24
N ALA A 325 -3.71 -13.36 -11.13
CA ALA A 325 -3.51 -11.92 -10.97
C ALA A 325 -2.12 -11.63 -10.42
N GLU A 326 -1.45 -10.62 -10.96
CA GLU A 326 -0.12 -10.21 -10.52
C GLU A 326 -0.18 -9.00 -9.58
N GLY A 327 0.65 -9.04 -8.54
CA GLY A 327 0.88 -7.90 -7.65
C GLY A 327 1.72 -6.81 -8.33
N PRO A 328 1.79 -5.60 -7.75
CA PRO A 328 2.52 -4.47 -8.34
C PRO A 328 4.05 -4.57 -8.23
N GLY A 329 4.57 -5.50 -7.41
CA GLY A 329 6.00 -5.65 -7.15
C GLY A 329 6.68 -6.66 -8.07
N LYS A 330 8.01 -6.71 -8.00
CA LYS A 330 8.84 -7.66 -8.77
C LYS A 330 8.65 -9.13 -8.35
N ASP A 331 8.20 -9.34 -7.12
CA ASP A 331 7.89 -10.63 -6.53
C ASP A 331 6.77 -10.46 -5.47
N MET A 332 6.40 -11.55 -4.79
CA MET A 332 5.33 -11.53 -3.79
C MET A 332 5.69 -10.73 -2.53
N PHE A 333 6.97 -10.70 -2.13
CA PHE A 333 7.41 -9.95 -0.95
C PHE A 333 7.35 -8.45 -1.26
N ASP A 334 7.82 -8.06 -2.44
CA ASP A 334 7.77 -6.68 -2.93
C ASP A 334 6.32 -6.22 -3.14
N SER A 335 5.46 -7.07 -3.70
CA SER A 335 4.02 -6.79 -3.83
C SER A 335 3.36 -6.61 -2.46
N THR A 336 3.68 -7.48 -1.50
CA THR A 336 3.18 -7.38 -0.12
C THR A 336 3.64 -6.08 0.54
N LYS A 337 4.90 -5.70 0.34
CA LYS A 337 5.47 -4.44 0.82
C LYS A 337 4.75 -3.24 0.22
N ILE A 338 4.60 -3.17 -1.11
CA ILE A 338 3.94 -2.06 -1.80
C ILE A 338 2.51 -1.88 -1.32
N ILE A 339 1.70 -2.95 -1.31
CA ILE A 339 0.29 -2.87 -0.91
C ILE A 339 0.14 -2.55 0.59
N GLY A 340 1.03 -3.05 1.44
CA GLY A 340 1.03 -2.71 2.85
C GLY A 340 1.55 -1.28 3.13
N SER A 341 2.56 -0.80 2.39
CA SER A 341 3.05 0.58 2.43
C SER A 341 1.97 1.57 2.04
N ASN A 342 1.24 1.33 0.94
CA ASN A 342 0.13 2.20 0.53
C ASN A 342 -0.93 2.35 1.63
N GLN A 343 -1.26 1.25 2.32
CA GLN A 343 -2.19 1.27 3.45
C GLN A 343 -1.61 2.03 4.65
N PHE A 344 -0.34 1.75 5.01
CA PHE A 344 0.35 2.40 6.12
C PHE A 344 0.51 3.90 5.92
N GLU A 345 1.05 4.33 4.79
CA GLU A 345 1.32 5.74 4.48
C GLU A 345 0.04 6.55 4.46
N LYS A 346 -1.03 6.02 3.84
CA LYS A 346 -2.32 6.69 3.85
C LYS A 346 -2.93 6.76 5.25
N ALA A 347 -2.82 5.69 6.03
CA ALA A 347 -3.30 5.69 7.41
C ALA A 347 -2.51 6.68 8.28
N LEU A 348 -1.19 6.78 8.10
CA LEU A 348 -0.32 7.71 8.81
C LEU A 348 -0.63 9.16 8.46
N GLU A 349 -0.83 9.47 7.17
CA GLU A 349 -1.29 10.79 6.70
C GLU A 349 -2.58 11.21 7.41
N MET A 350 -3.59 10.34 7.42
CA MET A 350 -4.87 10.58 8.09
C MET A 350 -4.73 10.71 9.61
N PHE A 351 -3.85 9.90 10.22
CA PHE A 351 -3.54 9.91 11.64
C PHE A 351 -2.80 11.18 12.10
N GLN A 352 -2.05 11.82 11.20
CA GLN A 352 -1.35 13.08 11.45
C GLN A 352 -2.18 14.31 11.05
N SER A 353 -3.27 14.12 10.29
CA SER A 353 -4.14 15.21 9.85
C SER A 353 -4.84 15.94 11.01
N THR A 354 -5.08 17.24 10.83
CA THR A 354 -5.84 18.07 11.78
C THR A 354 -7.37 17.98 11.59
N ASN A 355 -7.84 17.28 10.55
CA ASN A 355 -9.26 17.15 10.20
C ASN A 355 -9.96 15.98 10.93
N GLN A 356 -9.39 15.52 12.05
CA GLN A 356 -9.92 14.42 12.83
C GLN A 356 -11.24 14.82 13.50
N MET A 357 -12.27 14.00 13.30
CA MET A 357 -13.57 14.22 13.92
C MET A 357 -13.64 13.47 15.26
N PRO A 358 -13.95 14.13 16.38
CA PRO A 358 -14.19 13.41 17.63
C PRO A 358 -15.44 12.55 17.50
N ILE A 359 -15.42 11.35 18.07
CA ILE A 359 -16.61 10.50 18.12
C ILE A 359 -17.63 11.07 19.11
N SER A 360 -18.91 10.71 18.94
CA SER A 360 -19.95 11.14 19.87
C SER A 360 -19.73 10.56 21.28
N MET A 361 -20.26 11.25 22.29
CA MET A 361 -20.25 10.81 23.68
C MET A 361 -21.39 9.81 23.99
N ALA A 362 -22.02 9.22 22.97
CA ALA A 362 -22.98 8.15 23.19
C ALA A 362 -22.24 6.93 23.80
N GLY A 363 -22.72 6.41 24.92
CA GLY A 363 -22.06 5.29 25.61
C GLY A 363 -21.90 4.03 24.75
N ILE A 364 -21.21 3.04 25.30
CA ILE A 364 -20.92 1.78 24.59
C ILE A 364 -22.16 0.88 24.65
N ASN A 365 -22.69 0.51 23.47
CA ASN A 365 -23.77 -0.47 23.36
C ASN A 365 -23.33 -1.64 22.51
N TYR A 366 -23.85 -2.83 22.81
CA TYR A 366 -23.57 -4.03 22.04
C TYR A 366 -24.80 -4.94 21.96
N ARG A 367 -24.94 -5.65 20.84
CA ARG A 367 -25.96 -6.68 20.63
C ARG A 367 -25.32 -7.86 19.93
N HIS A 368 -25.73 -9.06 20.31
CA HIS A 368 -25.25 -10.29 19.72
C HIS A 368 -26.40 -11.31 19.67
N SER A 369 -26.37 -12.17 18.66
CA SER A 369 -27.29 -13.30 18.54
C SER A 369 -26.64 -14.42 17.75
N TRP A 370 -26.88 -15.65 18.19
CA TRP A 370 -26.64 -16.85 17.40
C TRP A 370 -27.79 -17.07 16.41
N LEU A 371 -27.49 -17.16 15.12
CA LEU A 371 -28.47 -17.30 14.05
C LEU A 371 -28.49 -18.74 13.52
N PRO A 372 -29.65 -19.42 13.52
CA PRO A 372 -29.82 -20.70 12.83
C PRO A 372 -29.94 -20.47 11.32
N ILE A 373 -28.81 -20.12 10.68
CA ILE A 373 -28.73 -19.58 9.32
C ILE A 373 -29.22 -20.54 8.22
N THR A 374 -29.39 -21.83 8.53
CA THR A 374 -29.82 -22.85 7.56
C THR A 374 -31.32 -22.85 7.27
N ASN A 375 -32.13 -22.09 8.00
CA ASN A 375 -33.59 -22.03 7.85
C ASN A 375 -34.19 -20.71 8.34
N ILE A 376 -33.68 -19.58 7.85
CA ILE A 376 -34.20 -18.24 8.15
C ILE A 376 -35.15 -17.83 7.04
N THR A 377 -36.40 -17.50 7.41
CA THR A 377 -37.33 -16.82 6.51
C THR A 377 -36.92 -15.34 6.38
N VAL A 378 -36.62 -14.94 5.15
CA VAL A 378 -36.28 -13.58 4.74
C VAL A 378 -37.52 -12.93 4.14
N TYR A 379 -37.92 -11.77 4.66
CA TYR A 379 -39.10 -11.04 4.20
C TYR A 379 -38.69 -9.85 3.32
N PRO A 380 -39.59 -9.37 2.41
CA PRO A 380 -39.40 -8.09 1.74
C PRO A 380 -39.17 -6.95 2.76
N PRO A 381 -38.30 -5.97 2.48
CA PRO A 381 -37.63 -5.71 1.20
C PRO A 381 -36.29 -6.45 1.01
N PHE A 382 -35.91 -7.37 1.89
CA PHE A 382 -34.61 -8.07 1.84
C PHE A 382 -34.60 -9.27 0.87
N THR A 383 -35.70 -9.46 0.13
CA THR A 383 -35.84 -10.41 -0.96
C THR A 383 -35.96 -9.65 -2.29
N PRO A 384 -35.42 -10.18 -3.40
CA PRO A 384 -35.58 -9.55 -4.72
C PRO A 384 -37.03 -9.63 -5.24
N THR A 385 -37.84 -10.50 -4.67
CA THR A 385 -39.27 -10.65 -4.96
C THR A 385 -40.12 -10.02 -3.87
N ALA A 386 -41.38 -9.72 -4.18
CA ALA A 386 -42.37 -9.25 -3.20
C ALA A 386 -42.90 -10.37 -2.26
N THR A 387 -42.26 -11.54 -2.23
CA THR A 387 -42.65 -12.69 -1.43
C THR A 387 -41.52 -13.11 -0.50
N PRO A 388 -41.82 -13.67 0.69
CA PRO A 388 -40.78 -14.23 1.54
C PRO A 388 -40.01 -15.36 0.86
N ALA A 389 -38.74 -15.51 1.22
CA ALA A 389 -37.87 -16.61 0.82
C ALA A 389 -37.20 -17.23 2.05
N THR A 390 -36.50 -18.36 1.89
CA THR A 390 -35.82 -19.03 3.00
C THR A 390 -34.36 -19.27 2.65
N THR A 391 -33.46 -19.13 3.61
CA THR A 391 -32.08 -19.58 3.45
C THR A 391 -32.01 -21.11 3.36
N CYS A 392 -30.90 -21.60 2.82
CA CYS A 392 -30.69 -23.02 2.58
C CYS A 392 -29.72 -23.62 3.58
N ARG A 393 -29.77 -24.95 3.69
CA ARG A 393 -28.67 -25.73 4.26
C ARG A 393 -27.37 -25.43 3.48
N ALA A 394 -26.24 -25.47 4.15
CA ALA A 394 -24.94 -25.13 3.54
C ALA A 394 -24.59 -26.05 2.34
N ALA A 395 -24.22 -25.46 1.20
CA ALA A 395 -23.70 -26.18 0.04
C ALA A 395 -22.70 -25.32 -0.76
N MET A 396 -21.66 -25.95 -1.30
CA MET A 396 -20.65 -25.33 -2.16
C MET A 396 -20.90 -25.68 -3.63
N GLY A 397 -20.79 -24.67 -4.51
CA GLY A 397 -20.96 -24.84 -5.95
C GLY A 397 -19.72 -25.38 -6.68
N TYR A 398 -19.82 -25.70 -7.96
CA TYR A 398 -18.66 -26.15 -8.76
C TYR A 398 -17.54 -25.10 -8.82
N SER A 399 -17.86 -23.82 -9.00
CA SER A 399 -16.88 -22.73 -9.05
C SER A 399 -16.09 -22.54 -7.75
N PHE A 400 -16.51 -23.13 -6.63
CA PHE A 400 -15.70 -23.18 -5.41
C PHE A 400 -14.37 -23.93 -5.66
N ALA A 401 -14.39 -25.00 -6.45
CA ALA A 401 -13.20 -25.77 -6.80
C ALA A 401 -12.30 -25.06 -7.83
N ALA A 402 -12.82 -24.05 -8.54
CA ALA A 402 -12.06 -23.27 -9.53
C ALA A 402 -11.07 -22.29 -8.91
N GLY A 403 -11.20 -21.98 -7.61
CA GLY A 403 -10.45 -20.92 -6.95
C GLY A 403 -10.70 -19.54 -7.60
N THR A 404 -9.78 -18.62 -7.37
CA THR A 404 -9.83 -17.26 -7.93
C THR A 404 -8.57 -16.96 -8.74
N THR A 405 -8.49 -15.76 -9.30
CA THR A 405 -7.25 -15.27 -9.93
C THR A 405 -6.12 -15.07 -8.92
N ASP A 406 -6.41 -14.92 -7.63
CA ASP A 406 -5.38 -14.79 -6.58
C ASP A 406 -4.76 -16.15 -6.18
N GLY A 407 -5.44 -17.23 -6.53
CA GLY A 407 -5.08 -18.60 -6.20
C GLY A 407 -5.96 -19.55 -7.00
N PRO A 408 -5.60 -19.85 -8.27
CA PRO A 408 -6.41 -20.71 -9.11
C PRO A 408 -6.51 -22.09 -8.47
N GLY A 409 -7.72 -22.62 -8.43
CA GLY A 409 -8.00 -23.95 -7.90
C GLY A 409 -7.37 -25.02 -8.78
N ALA A 410 -6.93 -26.11 -8.16
CA ALA A 410 -6.34 -27.22 -8.89
C ALA A 410 -7.40 -27.98 -9.72
N PHE A 411 -6.96 -28.59 -10.82
CA PHE A 411 -7.66 -29.60 -11.61
C PHE A 411 -8.74 -29.12 -12.60
N ASP A 412 -8.48 -27.98 -13.27
CA ASP A 412 -9.21 -27.46 -14.44
C ASP A 412 -10.73 -27.16 -14.24
N PHE A 413 -11.17 -26.72 -13.06
CA PHE A 413 -12.54 -26.19 -12.87
C PHE A 413 -12.60 -24.73 -13.34
N THR A 414 -13.61 -24.33 -14.11
CA THR A 414 -13.78 -22.93 -14.50
C THR A 414 -14.74 -22.20 -13.55
N GLN A 415 -14.56 -20.90 -13.36
CA GLN A 415 -15.60 -20.13 -12.68
C GLN A 415 -16.81 -20.02 -13.62
N ASN A 416 -18.02 -20.25 -13.10
CA ASN A 416 -19.29 -20.40 -13.83
C ASN A 416 -19.51 -21.78 -14.49
N ASP A 417 -18.92 -22.85 -13.96
CA ASP A 417 -19.09 -24.23 -14.45
C ASP A 417 -20.35 -24.91 -13.87
N ASN A 418 -20.96 -25.80 -14.68
CA ASN A 418 -22.17 -26.56 -14.36
C ASN A 418 -21.97 -28.10 -14.40
N SER A 419 -20.77 -28.62 -14.69
CA SER A 419 -20.52 -30.08 -14.71
C SER A 419 -19.03 -30.43 -14.61
N SER A 420 -18.65 -31.56 -13.99
CA SER A 420 -17.27 -32.06 -14.07
C SER A 420 -17.17 -33.53 -14.50
N THR A 421 -16.11 -33.86 -15.24
CA THR A 421 -15.63 -35.22 -15.54
C THR A 421 -14.44 -35.64 -14.65
N ASN A 422 -14.16 -34.91 -13.55
CA ASN A 422 -12.87 -34.94 -12.84
C ASN A 422 -12.71 -36.10 -11.82
N PRO A 423 -11.63 -36.90 -11.85
CA PRO A 423 -11.40 -38.04 -10.95
C PRO A 423 -11.23 -37.73 -9.45
N PHE A 424 -10.59 -36.61 -9.06
CA PHE A 424 -10.37 -36.25 -7.64
C PHE A 424 -11.67 -35.81 -6.98
N TRP A 425 -12.42 -34.93 -7.63
CA TRP A 425 -13.73 -34.51 -7.13
C TRP A 425 -14.80 -35.59 -7.29
N ASN A 426 -14.75 -36.41 -8.35
CA ASN A 426 -15.57 -37.63 -8.44
C ASN A 426 -15.19 -38.67 -7.38
N PHE A 427 -14.01 -38.58 -6.76
CA PHE A 427 -13.65 -39.41 -5.62
C PHE A 427 -14.20 -38.81 -4.32
N ILE A 428 -14.02 -37.50 -4.08
CA ILE A 428 -14.58 -36.81 -2.89
C ILE A 428 -16.12 -36.83 -2.86
N SER A 429 -16.78 -36.59 -4.00
CA SER A 429 -18.25 -36.54 -4.11
C SER A 429 -18.91 -37.89 -3.80
N LYS A 430 -18.24 -39.02 -4.07
CA LYS A 430 -18.70 -40.37 -3.70
C LYS A 430 -18.81 -40.62 -2.20
N PHE A 431 -18.29 -39.71 -1.37
CA PHE A 431 -18.32 -39.80 0.09
C PHE A 431 -19.17 -38.70 0.75
N ILE A 432 -19.87 -37.91 -0.06
CA ILE A 432 -20.86 -36.90 0.35
C ILE A 432 -22.23 -37.41 -0.07
N ALA A 433 -23.27 -37.06 0.68
CA ALA A 433 -24.64 -37.45 0.32
C ALA A 433 -25.07 -36.70 -0.96
N ASP A 434 -25.77 -37.40 -1.86
CA ASP A 434 -26.36 -36.75 -3.04
C ASP A 434 -27.33 -35.64 -2.59
N PRO A 435 -27.21 -34.41 -3.13
CA PRO A 435 -28.10 -33.32 -2.76
C PRO A 435 -29.54 -33.66 -3.15
N THR A 436 -30.46 -33.50 -2.19
CA THR A 436 -31.90 -33.70 -2.41
C THR A 436 -32.46 -32.67 -3.41
N GLU A 437 -33.55 -32.99 -4.12
CA GLU A 437 -34.18 -32.04 -5.06
C GLU A 437 -34.58 -30.71 -4.39
N GLU A 438 -35.09 -30.76 -3.16
CA GLU A 438 -35.40 -29.56 -2.35
C GLU A 438 -34.15 -28.70 -2.12
N GLN A 439 -33.00 -29.33 -1.86
CA GLN A 439 -31.74 -28.62 -1.67
C GLN A 439 -31.24 -27.98 -2.96
N LYS A 440 -31.38 -28.67 -4.11
CA LYS A 440 -31.04 -28.13 -5.42
C LYS A 440 -31.93 -26.95 -5.78
N GLU A 441 -33.24 -27.04 -5.51
CA GLU A 441 -34.20 -25.96 -5.73
C GLU A 441 -33.88 -24.75 -4.87
N CYS A 442 -33.63 -24.95 -3.57
CA CYS A 442 -33.28 -23.87 -2.64
C CYS A 442 -31.98 -23.15 -3.06
N GLN A 443 -30.96 -23.90 -3.45
CA GLN A 443 -29.64 -23.34 -3.82
C GLN A 443 -29.60 -22.76 -5.23
N SER A 444 -30.62 -23.00 -6.05
CA SER A 444 -30.67 -22.55 -7.45
C SER A 444 -30.32 -21.06 -7.60
N PRO A 445 -29.52 -20.67 -8.62
CA PRO A 445 -29.02 -21.48 -9.73
C PRO A 445 -27.72 -22.26 -9.45
N LYS A 446 -27.23 -22.30 -8.20
CA LYS A 446 -25.95 -22.97 -7.88
C LYS A 446 -25.98 -24.46 -8.24
N PRO A 447 -25.07 -24.93 -9.10
CA PRO A 447 -24.84 -26.36 -9.27
C PRO A 447 -24.05 -26.85 -8.06
N ILE A 448 -24.68 -27.66 -7.20
CA ILE A 448 -24.04 -28.13 -5.96
C ILE A 448 -22.94 -29.14 -6.29
N LEU A 449 -21.70 -28.81 -5.91
CA LEU A 449 -20.56 -29.74 -5.91
C LEU A 449 -20.47 -30.51 -4.59
N LEU A 450 -20.65 -29.80 -3.46
CA LEU A 450 -20.57 -30.37 -2.11
C LEU A 450 -21.80 -29.97 -1.30
N ASP A 451 -22.66 -30.92 -0.93
CA ASP A 451 -23.71 -30.72 0.06
C ASP A 451 -23.14 -30.87 1.48
N VAL A 452 -22.40 -29.84 1.91
CA VAL A 452 -21.69 -29.81 3.21
C VAL A 452 -22.62 -29.72 4.42
N GLY A 453 -23.90 -29.43 4.19
CA GLY A 453 -24.93 -29.37 5.21
C GLY A 453 -25.51 -30.73 5.58
N LEU A 454 -25.38 -31.75 4.72
CA LEU A 454 -25.65 -33.15 5.06
C LEU A 454 -24.45 -33.72 5.81
N THR A 455 -24.64 -34.09 7.08
CA THR A 455 -23.57 -34.77 7.84
C THR A 455 -23.25 -36.12 7.21
N ALA A 456 -22.17 -36.18 6.43
CA ALA A 456 -21.69 -37.41 5.82
C ALA A 456 -20.91 -38.26 6.84
N ASN A 457 -21.07 -39.59 6.76
CA ASN A 457 -20.13 -40.51 7.39
C ASN A 457 -18.82 -40.43 6.60
N LEU A 458 -17.70 -40.04 7.24
CA LEU A 458 -16.37 -40.08 6.64
C LEU A 458 -15.87 -41.54 6.50
N LEU A 459 -16.56 -42.32 5.64
CA LEU A 459 -16.21 -43.69 5.28
C LEU A 459 -14.80 -43.78 4.68
N MET A 460 -14.34 -42.74 3.98
CA MET A 460 -13.01 -42.66 3.35
C MET A 460 -11.87 -42.81 4.37
N LEU A 461 -11.95 -42.11 5.51
CA LEU A 461 -10.90 -42.15 6.51
C LEU A 461 -10.85 -43.53 7.19
N THR A 462 -11.99 -44.19 7.35
CA THR A 462 -12.07 -45.55 7.94
C THR A 462 -11.35 -46.59 7.06
N PHE A 463 -11.34 -46.39 5.73
CA PHE A 463 -10.64 -47.25 4.77
C PHE A 463 -9.14 -46.96 4.67
N LEU A 464 -8.72 -45.70 4.74
CA LEU A 464 -7.30 -45.30 4.67
C LEU A 464 -6.56 -45.45 6.01
N PHE A 465 -7.26 -45.28 7.13
CA PHE A 465 -6.70 -45.33 8.47
C PHE A 465 -7.50 -46.32 9.33
N LYS A 466 -6.99 -47.56 9.42
CA LYS A 466 -7.56 -48.66 10.25
C LYS A 466 -7.76 -48.30 11.74
N SER A 467 -7.28 -47.16 12.22
CA SER A 467 -7.32 -46.73 13.62
C SER A 467 -8.56 -45.92 14.01
N ILE A 468 -9.46 -45.59 13.08
CA ILE A 468 -10.63 -44.76 13.39
C ILE A 468 -11.68 -45.58 14.12
N ARG A 469 -11.80 -45.32 15.43
CA ARG A 469 -12.84 -45.89 16.29
C ARG A 469 -14.11 -45.03 16.38
N GLN A 470 -14.18 -43.88 15.69
CA GLN A 470 -15.30 -42.95 15.80
C GLN A 470 -16.23 -43.03 14.57
N THR A 471 -17.47 -43.44 14.82
CA THR A 471 -18.57 -43.59 13.86
C THR A 471 -19.52 -42.38 13.85
N LYS A 472 -19.15 -41.25 14.49
CA LYS A 472 -20.02 -40.07 14.57
C LYS A 472 -19.90 -39.21 13.30
N PRO A 473 -21.02 -38.77 12.71
CA PRO A 473 -20.99 -37.84 11.58
C PRO A 473 -20.29 -36.53 11.98
N ILE A 474 -19.46 -36.00 11.09
CA ILE A 474 -18.72 -34.74 11.33
C ILE A 474 -19.40 -33.62 10.53
N PRO A 475 -19.82 -32.51 11.16
CA PRO A 475 -20.32 -31.33 10.45
C PRO A 475 -19.20 -30.63 9.67
N TRP A 476 -19.49 -30.24 8.42
CA TRP A 476 -18.48 -29.63 7.54
C TRP A 476 -18.45 -28.11 7.62
N GLN A 477 -19.57 -27.46 7.93
CA GLN A 477 -19.71 -26.00 8.00
C GLN A 477 -20.66 -25.63 9.16
N PRO A 478 -20.54 -24.42 9.77
CA PRO A 478 -21.50 -23.97 10.78
C PRO A 478 -22.93 -23.90 10.27
N ASP A 479 -23.86 -24.35 11.12
CA ASP A 479 -25.31 -24.24 10.98
C ASP A 479 -25.91 -23.14 11.86
N ILE A 480 -25.14 -22.71 12.86
CA ILE A 480 -25.45 -21.60 13.76
C ILE A 480 -24.27 -20.61 13.70
N VAL A 481 -24.53 -19.35 13.34
CA VAL A 481 -23.50 -18.31 13.16
C VAL A 481 -23.77 -17.11 14.09
N PRO A 482 -22.75 -16.49 14.70
CA PRO A 482 -22.92 -15.28 15.48
C PRO A 482 -23.05 -14.06 14.56
N ILE A 483 -23.98 -13.17 14.86
CA ILE A 483 -23.96 -11.77 14.40
C ILE A 483 -23.83 -10.85 15.60
N GLN A 484 -23.14 -9.73 15.43
CA GLN A 484 -22.88 -8.81 16.52
C GLN A 484 -22.74 -7.37 16.01
N ILE A 485 -23.31 -6.42 16.75
CA ILE A 485 -23.04 -4.99 16.58
C ILE A 485 -22.43 -4.47 17.88
N ILE A 486 -21.31 -3.77 17.80
CA ILE A 486 -20.75 -2.97 18.89
C ILE A 486 -20.75 -1.51 18.46
N THR A 487 -21.20 -0.62 19.35
CA THR A 487 -21.17 0.84 19.14
C THR A 487 -20.24 1.48 20.16
N ILE A 488 -19.41 2.40 19.69
CA ILE A 488 -18.51 3.23 20.51
C ILE A 488 -18.76 4.66 20.05
N GLY A 489 -19.56 5.42 20.79
CA GLY A 489 -20.08 6.69 20.29
C GLY A 489 -20.97 6.46 19.07
N ASN A 490 -20.66 7.15 17.99
CA ASN A 490 -21.30 6.99 16.68
C ASN A 490 -20.55 6.02 15.75
N ILE A 491 -19.46 5.39 16.19
CA ILE A 491 -18.84 4.28 15.45
C ILE A 491 -19.67 3.03 15.65
N VAL A 492 -20.02 2.34 14.56
CA VAL A 492 -20.83 1.11 14.57
C VAL A 492 -20.02 0.00 13.91
N LEU A 493 -19.54 -0.97 14.69
CA LEU A 493 -18.82 -2.15 14.23
C LEU A 493 -19.80 -3.30 14.01
N CYS A 494 -20.04 -3.67 12.75
CA CYS A 494 -20.82 -4.84 12.36
C CYS A 494 -19.90 -6.04 12.21
N ALA A 495 -19.89 -6.95 13.18
CA ALA A 495 -19.06 -8.14 13.17
C ALA A 495 -19.69 -9.24 12.31
N VAL A 496 -19.15 -9.39 11.10
CA VAL A 496 -19.75 -10.24 10.07
C VAL A 496 -19.00 -11.59 9.97
N PRO A 497 -19.71 -12.74 10.02
CA PRO A 497 -19.10 -14.07 10.13
C PRO A 497 -18.63 -14.67 8.80
N GLY A 498 -18.05 -13.87 7.89
CA GLY A 498 -17.58 -14.33 6.58
C GLY A 498 -17.11 -13.20 5.68
N GLU A 499 -16.97 -13.51 4.39
CA GLU A 499 -16.42 -12.64 3.36
C GLU A 499 -17.56 -11.92 2.62
N PHE A 500 -17.88 -10.68 2.98
CA PHE A 500 -18.86 -9.91 2.23
C PHE A 500 -18.23 -9.35 0.96
N THR A 501 -18.89 -9.51 -0.19
CA THR A 501 -18.53 -8.78 -1.41
C THR A 501 -18.70 -7.27 -1.23
N THR A 502 -18.14 -6.50 -2.15
CA THR A 502 -18.21 -5.04 -2.17
C THR A 502 -19.65 -4.56 -2.02
N MET A 503 -20.57 -5.01 -2.86
CA MET A 503 -21.96 -4.54 -2.81
C MET A 503 -22.73 -5.10 -1.60
N SER A 504 -22.40 -6.32 -1.15
CA SER A 504 -22.98 -6.89 0.08
C SER A 504 -22.66 -6.03 1.30
N GLY A 505 -21.40 -5.58 1.43
CA GLY A 505 -20.98 -4.68 2.52
C GLY A 505 -21.63 -3.30 2.42
N ARG A 506 -21.73 -2.73 1.21
CA ARG A 506 -22.43 -1.46 0.96
C ARG A 506 -23.90 -1.50 1.40
N ARG A 507 -24.64 -2.53 0.97
CA ARG A 507 -26.06 -2.73 1.33
C ARG A 507 -26.27 -2.86 2.83
N LEU A 508 -25.39 -3.61 3.52
CA LEU A 508 -25.45 -3.74 4.97
C LEU A 508 -25.18 -2.39 5.66
N ARG A 509 -24.13 -1.66 5.27
CA ARG A 509 -23.81 -0.35 5.86
C ARG A 509 -24.92 0.67 5.66
N GLU A 510 -25.46 0.80 4.44
CA GLU A 510 -26.55 1.74 4.13
C GLU A 510 -27.79 1.44 4.98
N GLN A 511 -28.16 0.15 5.10
CA GLN A 511 -29.28 -0.26 5.93
C GLN A 511 -29.07 0.05 7.41
N ILE A 512 -27.92 -0.30 7.98
CA ILE A 512 -27.65 -0.07 9.40
C ILE A 512 -27.57 1.42 9.71
N ALA A 513 -26.93 2.21 8.84
CA ALA A 513 -26.88 3.66 8.96
C ALA A 513 -28.30 4.27 8.94
N GLY A 514 -29.17 3.80 8.04
CA GLY A 514 -30.56 4.25 7.95
C GLY A 514 -31.42 3.92 9.16
N ILE A 515 -31.19 2.77 9.81
CA ILE A 515 -31.91 2.37 11.04
C ILE A 515 -31.41 3.16 12.25
N ILE A 516 -30.09 3.26 12.43
CA ILE A 516 -29.50 3.95 13.58
C ILE A 516 -29.75 5.45 13.49
N GLY A 517 -29.60 6.03 12.30
CA GLY A 517 -29.68 7.48 12.09
C GLY A 517 -28.86 8.24 13.13
N ASN A 518 -29.40 9.35 13.63
CA ASN A 518 -28.68 10.19 14.60
C ASN A 518 -28.98 9.80 16.05
N SER A 519 -29.50 8.58 16.29
CA SER A 519 -29.86 8.09 17.63
C SER A 519 -28.67 7.98 18.57
N LEU A 520 -27.45 7.93 18.02
CA LEU A 520 -26.17 7.94 18.75
C LEU A 520 -25.56 9.35 18.89
N GLY A 521 -26.37 10.40 18.72
CA GLY A 521 -25.98 11.80 18.92
C GLY A 521 -25.19 12.43 17.77
N ALA A 522 -24.78 11.65 16.78
CA ALA A 522 -24.16 12.09 15.52
C ALA A 522 -24.47 11.07 14.42
N ASP A 523 -24.16 11.42 13.17
CA ASP A 523 -24.31 10.51 12.03
C ASP A 523 -23.44 9.25 12.26
N PRO A 524 -23.98 8.04 12.00
CA PRO A 524 -23.30 6.80 12.33
C PRO A 524 -22.22 6.47 11.29
N ILE A 525 -21.01 6.14 11.75
CA ILE A 525 -19.94 5.61 10.92
C ILE A 525 -20.00 4.08 11.03
N VAL A 526 -20.67 3.47 10.06
CA VAL A 526 -20.85 2.01 10.02
C VAL A 526 -19.66 1.35 9.34
N LEU A 527 -18.96 0.49 10.07
CA LEU A 527 -17.83 -0.29 9.59
C LEU A 527 -18.22 -1.76 9.59
N VAL A 528 -17.95 -2.44 8.48
CA VAL A 528 -18.01 -3.90 8.41
C VAL A 528 -16.71 -4.41 9.01
N ALA A 529 -16.78 -5.27 10.01
CA ALA A 529 -15.63 -6.02 10.50
C ALA A 529 -15.77 -7.44 9.97
N GLY A 530 -15.15 -7.70 8.81
CA GLY A 530 -15.16 -9.01 8.16
C GLY A 530 -14.54 -10.11 9.03
N LEU A 531 -14.88 -11.36 8.72
CA LEU A 531 -14.23 -12.56 9.26
C LEU A 531 -14.26 -12.62 10.80
N SER A 532 -15.38 -12.16 11.36
CA SER A 532 -15.51 -11.95 12.77
C SER A 532 -16.28 -13.07 13.46
N ASN A 533 -15.78 -13.50 14.63
CA ASN A 533 -16.39 -14.46 15.57
C ASN A 533 -16.61 -15.90 15.04
N THR A 534 -16.82 -16.10 13.75
CA THR A 534 -16.78 -17.39 13.05
C THR A 534 -16.51 -17.16 11.57
N TYR A 535 -16.39 -18.24 10.80
CA TYR A 535 -16.28 -18.19 9.36
C TYR A 535 -17.32 -19.09 8.70
N SER A 536 -18.12 -18.50 7.82
CA SER A 536 -19.23 -19.17 7.14
C SER A 536 -19.15 -19.09 5.61
N GLY A 537 -17.97 -18.87 5.04
CA GLY A 537 -17.76 -18.71 3.60
C GLY A 537 -18.04 -17.29 3.11
N TYR A 538 -18.39 -17.18 1.83
CA TYR A 538 -18.64 -15.90 1.17
C TYR A 538 -20.10 -15.46 1.28
N ILE A 539 -20.34 -14.17 1.08
CA ILE A 539 -21.67 -13.57 1.05
C ILE A 539 -21.71 -12.62 -0.14
N ALA A 540 -22.29 -13.12 -1.23
CA ALA A 540 -22.61 -12.35 -2.43
C ALA A 540 -24.02 -11.76 -2.33
N THR A 541 -24.29 -10.70 -3.11
CA THR A 541 -25.66 -10.22 -3.32
C THR A 541 -26.49 -11.28 -4.04
N TYR A 542 -27.82 -11.13 -4.04
CA TYR A 542 -28.69 -12.04 -4.79
C TYR A 542 -28.30 -12.06 -6.28
N GLU A 543 -27.97 -10.89 -6.81
CA GLU A 543 -27.59 -10.66 -8.20
C GLU A 543 -26.23 -11.26 -8.52
N GLU A 544 -25.21 -10.99 -7.72
CA GLU A 544 -23.89 -11.63 -7.85
C GLU A 544 -23.99 -13.15 -7.74
N TYR A 545 -24.86 -13.65 -6.84
CA TYR A 545 -25.11 -15.08 -6.67
C TYR A 545 -25.60 -15.75 -7.95
N GLN A 546 -26.39 -15.06 -8.79
CA GLN A 546 -26.89 -15.62 -10.04
C GLN A 546 -25.79 -15.95 -11.04
N VAL A 547 -24.63 -15.27 -10.95
CA VAL A 547 -23.51 -15.43 -11.89
C VAL A 547 -22.65 -16.65 -11.56
N GLN A 548 -22.71 -17.16 -10.32
CA GLN A 548 -21.98 -18.36 -9.87
C GLN A 548 -20.47 -18.33 -10.17
N ARG A 549 -19.83 -17.17 -10.00
CA ARG A 549 -18.37 -17.06 -9.78
C ARG A 549 -17.96 -17.65 -8.43
N PHE A 550 -16.66 -17.61 -8.08
CA PHE A 550 -16.16 -18.22 -6.85
C PHE A 550 -16.92 -17.78 -5.59
N GLU A 551 -17.10 -16.48 -5.37
CA GLU A 551 -17.76 -15.92 -4.18
C GLU A 551 -19.22 -16.37 -4.08
N ALA A 552 -19.92 -16.41 -5.21
CA ALA A 552 -21.30 -16.87 -5.31
C ALA A 552 -21.43 -18.39 -5.05
N ALA A 553 -20.52 -19.19 -5.59
CA ALA A 553 -20.47 -20.63 -5.36
C ALA A 553 -20.11 -20.98 -3.91
N ALA A 554 -19.32 -20.13 -3.25
CA ALA A 554 -18.95 -20.22 -1.85
C ALA A 554 -19.94 -19.52 -0.89
N THR A 555 -21.02 -18.91 -1.41
CA THR A 555 -22.13 -18.37 -0.61
C THR A 555 -23.01 -19.51 -0.12
N ALA A 556 -22.65 -20.09 1.01
CA ALA A 556 -23.07 -21.44 1.37
C ALA A 556 -24.58 -21.62 1.62
N TYR A 557 -25.26 -20.60 2.14
CA TYR A 557 -26.67 -20.72 2.56
C TYR A 557 -27.68 -20.25 1.49
N GLY A 558 -27.26 -20.24 0.22
CA GLY A 558 -28.12 -19.98 -0.92
C GLY A 558 -28.26 -18.50 -1.29
N PRO A 559 -29.11 -18.18 -2.28
CA PRO A 559 -29.22 -16.84 -2.89
C PRO A 559 -29.70 -15.75 -1.93
N HIS A 560 -30.37 -16.12 -0.83
CA HIS A 560 -30.94 -15.19 0.14
C HIS A 560 -30.06 -14.97 1.38
N THR A 561 -28.80 -15.42 1.35
CA THR A 561 -27.86 -15.30 2.47
C THR A 561 -27.66 -13.84 2.90
N LEU A 562 -27.39 -12.92 1.95
CA LEU A 562 -27.25 -11.50 2.27
C LEU A 562 -28.54 -10.92 2.86
N GLY A 563 -29.70 -11.24 2.27
CA GLY A 563 -31.00 -10.77 2.74
C GLY A 563 -31.29 -11.19 4.19
N ALA A 564 -30.90 -12.42 4.56
CA ALA A 564 -30.98 -12.88 5.95
C ALA A 564 -30.06 -12.05 6.87
N TYR A 565 -28.81 -11.83 6.48
CA TYR A 565 -27.91 -10.98 7.29
C TYR A 565 -28.45 -9.56 7.43
N GLN A 566 -28.87 -8.92 6.34
CA GLN A 566 -29.52 -7.61 6.36
C GLN A 566 -30.70 -7.57 7.34
N GLN A 567 -31.62 -8.53 7.25
CA GLN A 567 -32.77 -8.62 8.14
C GLN A 567 -32.37 -8.75 9.61
N GLU A 568 -31.44 -9.66 9.94
CA GLU A 568 -31.09 -9.96 11.32
C GLU A 568 -30.18 -8.89 11.95
N PHE A 569 -29.22 -8.33 11.20
CA PHE A 569 -28.46 -7.16 11.65
C PHE A 569 -29.36 -5.93 11.85
N GLY A 570 -30.37 -5.75 10.98
CA GLY A 570 -31.37 -4.69 11.14
C GLY A 570 -32.12 -4.79 12.47
N LYS A 571 -32.47 -6.01 12.92
CA LYS A 571 -33.06 -6.23 14.25
C LYS A 571 -32.11 -5.84 15.38
N LEU A 572 -30.82 -6.16 15.26
CA LEU A 572 -29.82 -5.76 16.26
C LEU A 572 -29.69 -4.23 16.33
N ALA A 573 -29.60 -3.57 15.18
CA ALA A 573 -29.50 -2.11 15.10
C ALA A 573 -30.75 -1.42 15.67
N GLN A 574 -31.95 -1.90 15.33
CA GLN A 574 -33.20 -1.39 15.90
C GLN A 574 -33.24 -1.59 17.42
N SER A 575 -32.73 -2.71 17.92
CA SER A 575 -32.67 -2.98 19.36
C SER A 575 -31.73 -2.03 20.12
N ILE A 576 -30.66 -1.54 19.46
CA ILE A 576 -29.79 -0.49 20.01
C ILE A 576 -30.56 0.83 20.10
N VAL A 577 -31.27 1.22 19.04
CA VAL A 577 -32.09 2.45 18.99
C VAL A 577 -33.20 2.41 20.05
N ASP A 578 -33.92 1.29 20.15
CA ASP A 578 -35.04 1.11 21.07
C ASP A 578 -34.58 0.83 22.52
N LYS A 579 -33.28 0.63 22.74
CA LYS A 579 -32.68 0.24 24.03
C LYS A 579 -33.30 -1.03 24.62
N THR A 580 -33.63 -1.99 23.75
CA THR A 580 -34.19 -3.30 24.12
C THR A 580 -33.12 -4.38 24.10
N LEU A 581 -33.40 -5.57 24.62
CA LEU A 581 -32.55 -6.75 24.44
C LEU A 581 -33.02 -7.59 23.26
N VAL A 582 -32.09 -8.28 22.60
CA VAL A 582 -32.40 -9.31 21.59
C VAL A 582 -32.31 -10.70 22.23
N PRO A 583 -33.12 -11.67 21.80
CA PRO A 583 -32.92 -13.06 22.20
C PRO A 583 -31.53 -13.55 21.78
N PRO A 584 -30.81 -14.35 22.60
CA PRO A 584 -29.46 -14.81 22.28
C PRO A 584 -29.41 -15.82 21.12
N GLY A 585 -30.55 -16.39 20.72
CA GLY A 585 -30.63 -17.46 19.73
C GLY A 585 -30.22 -18.84 20.28
N PRO A 586 -30.24 -19.89 19.43
CA PRO A 586 -29.83 -21.23 19.83
C PRO A 586 -28.31 -21.32 20.02
N PRO A 587 -27.80 -22.03 21.05
CA PRO A 587 -26.37 -22.17 21.25
C PRO A 587 -25.73 -22.96 20.09
N PRO A 588 -24.47 -22.66 19.73
CA PRO A 588 -23.78 -23.37 18.67
C PRO A 588 -23.58 -24.85 18.99
N ARG A 589 -23.39 -25.65 17.94
CA ARG A 589 -23.26 -27.10 18.05
C ARG A 589 -22.04 -27.48 18.91
N ASN A 590 -22.22 -28.45 19.80
CA ASN A 590 -21.10 -29.03 20.55
C ASN A 590 -20.26 -29.94 19.62
N MET A 591 -19.04 -29.50 19.32
CA MET A 591 -18.11 -30.19 18.42
C MET A 591 -17.16 -31.17 19.14
N THR A 592 -17.33 -31.41 20.45
CA THR A 592 -16.47 -32.33 21.22
C THR A 592 -16.57 -33.75 20.68
N GLY A 593 -15.42 -34.30 20.25
CA GLY A 593 -15.34 -35.64 19.66
C GLY A 593 -15.84 -35.73 18.21
N HIS A 594 -16.03 -34.59 17.54
CA HIS A 594 -16.39 -34.48 16.12
C HIS A 594 -15.24 -33.84 15.30
N THR A 595 -13.99 -34.20 15.61
CA THR A 595 -12.80 -33.70 14.91
C THR A 595 -11.92 -34.87 14.46
N PHE A 596 -11.06 -34.63 13.47
CA PHE A 596 -10.02 -35.56 13.03
C PHE A 596 -8.66 -34.86 13.05
N PHE A 597 -7.56 -35.61 13.08
CA PHE A 597 -6.20 -35.08 12.98
C PHE A 597 -5.26 -36.18 12.48
N PHE A 598 -4.55 -35.93 11.37
CA PHE A 598 -3.72 -36.91 10.67
C PHE A 598 -2.29 -36.44 10.42
N LEU A 599 -1.93 -35.21 10.84
CA LEU A 599 -0.56 -34.75 10.72
C LEU A 599 0.35 -35.62 11.61
N PRO A 600 1.41 -36.25 11.06
CA PRO A 600 2.32 -37.07 11.84
C PRO A 600 3.02 -36.24 12.94
N PRO A 601 3.21 -36.79 14.15
CA PRO A 601 3.97 -36.10 15.19
C PRO A 601 5.46 -36.03 14.80
N VAL A 602 6.18 -35.07 15.38
CA VAL A 602 7.65 -35.07 15.32
C VAL A 602 8.16 -36.33 16.04
N ILE A 603 8.79 -37.26 15.30
CA ILE A 603 9.24 -38.55 15.83
C ILE A 603 10.51 -38.36 16.66
N TYR A 604 11.58 -37.86 16.04
CA TYR A 604 12.82 -37.42 16.67
C TYR A 604 13.58 -36.50 15.72
N ASP A 605 14.50 -35.71 16.24
CA ASP A 605 15.44 -34.87 15.51
C ASP A 605 16.86 -35.42 15.70
N ASP A 606 17.70 -35.26 14.70
CA ASP A 606 19.11 -35.60 14.73
C ASP A 606 19.97 -34.43 14.22
N ALA A 607 21.23 -34.40 14.66
CA ALA A 607 22.25 -33.47 14.18
C ALA A 607 23.62 -34.17 14.26
N PRO A 608 24.62 -33.78 13.43
CA PRO A 608 25.94 -34.41 13.47
C PRO A 608 26.56 -34.40 14.86
N GLY A 609 26.80 -35.59 15.41
CA GLY A 609 27.33 -35.76 16.77
C GLY A 609 26.39 -35.26 17.88
N GLY A 610 25.08 -35.13 17.60
CA GLY A 610 24.08 -34.57 18.52
C GLY A 610 24.19 -33.06 18.74
N ARG A 611 24.93 -32.33 17.89
CA ARG A 611 25.22 -30.90 18.05
C ARG A 611 24.21 -30.02 17.32
N PHE A 612 23.02 -29.87 17.88
CA PHE A 612 22.06 -28.86 17.41
C PHE A 612 22.60 -27.43 17.61
N GLY A 613 22.33 -26.55 16.66
CA GLY A 613 22.88 -25.19 16.61
C GLY A 613 24.29 -25.10 16.00
N ALA A 614 24.90 -26.22 15.58
CA ALA A 614 26.16 -26.18 14.87
C ALA A 614 25.99 -25.52 13.49
N VAL A 615 26.92 -24.64 13.11
CA VAL A 615 26.92 -23.98 11.80
C VAL A 615 27.23 -25.01 10.70
N TYR A 616 26.32 -25.13 9.74
CA TYR A 616 26.47 -25.90 8.50
C TYR A 616 27.14 -25.06 7.41
N GLN A 617 26.69 -23.81 7.25
CA GLN A 617 27.27 -22.81 6.37
C GLN A 617 27.29 -21.48 7.13
N ASP A 618 28.49 -20.92 7.30
CA ASP A 618 28.69 -19.69 8.06
C ASP A 618 28.49 -18.44 7.19
N VAL A 619 28.39 -17.30 7.87
CA VAL A 619 28.39 -15.97 7.24
C VAL A 619 29.76 -15.61 6.65
N GLU A 620 29.76 -14.69 5.71
CA GLU A 620 30.97 -14.00 5.28
C GLU A 620 31.47 -13.05 6.36
N SER A 621 32.79 -12.88 6.47
CA SER A 621 33.38 -12.02 7.50
C SER A 621 33.08 -10.52 7.32
N THR A 622 32.63 -10.10 6.14
CA THR A 622 32.32 -8.70 5.82
C THR A 622 31.22 -8.62 4.78
N TYR A 623 30.28 -7.70 4.99
CA TYR A 623 29.23 -7.36 4.05
C TYR A 623 29.21 -5.86 3.76
N GLN A 624 28.71 -5.49 2.57
CA GLN A 624 28.61 -4.10 2.15
C GLN A 624 27.20 -3.57 2.36
N ILE A 625 27.08 -2.40 2.99
CA ILE A 625 25.80 -1.69 3.08
C ILE A 625 25.35 -1.32 1.66
N GLY A 626 24.15 -1.72 1.25
CA GLY A 626 23.59 -1.50 -0.09
C GLY A 626 23.83 -2.64 -1.10
N GLN A 627 24.44 -3.76 -0.69
CA GLN A 627 24.48 -4.96 -1.52
C GLN A 627 23.07 -5.59 -1.65
N ASN A 628 22.74 -6.17 -2.80
CA ASN A 628 21.44 -6.82 -3.02
C ASN A 628 21.32 -8.23 -2.41
N ALA A 629 22.44 -8.86 -2.03
CA ALA A 629 22.43 -10.21 -1.46
C ALA A 629 22.21 -10.18 0.06
N PRO A 630 21.33 -11.04 0.63
CA PRO A 630 21.13 -11.10 2.06
C PRO A 630 22.37 -11.67 2.78
N VAL A 631 22.52 -11.32 4.06
CA VAL A 631 23.39 -12.08 4.97
C VAL A 631 22.72 -13.41 5.23
N GLN A 632 23.42 -14.52 4.96
CA GLN A 632 22.86 -15.87 5.10
C GLN A 632 23.75 -16.72 6.03
N VAL A 633 23.12 -17.44 6.95
CA VAL A 633 23.74 -18.48 7.76
C VAL A 633 22.84 -19.71 7.80
N VAL A 634 23.44 -20.90 7.85
CA VAL A 634 22.72 -22.17 7.94
C VAL A 634 23.19 -22.94 9.15
N PHE A 635 22.27 -23.39 9.98
CA PHE A 635 22.51 -24.21 11.17
C PHE A 635 21.93 -25.61 11.00
N TYR A 636 22.59 -26.61 11.60
CA TYR A 636 21.92 -27.86 11.96
C TYR A 636 20.89 -27.58 13.06
N GLY A 637 19.61 -27.70 12.72
CA GLY A 637 18.52 -27.44 13.63
C GLY A 637 17.60 -28.64 13.80
N ALA A 638 16.46 -28.38 14.42
CA ALA A 638 15.39 -29.33 14.68
C ALA A 638 14.07 -28.81 14.12
N ASN A 639 13.05 -29.67 14.08
CA ASN A 639 11.71 -29.32 13.64
C ASN A 639 11.11 -28.17 14.45
N LEU A 640 10.67 -27.11 13.77
CA LEU A 640 10.10 -25.91 14.40
C LEU A 640 8.75 -26.16 15.11
N ARG A 641 8.14 -27.34 14.93
CA ARG A 641 6.94 -27.76 15.70
C ARG A 641 7.26 -28.14 17.14
N ASN A 642 8.52 -28.36 17.50
CA ASN A 642 8.89 -28.75 18.86
C ASN A 642 8.60 -27.65 19.90
N ASN A 643 8.61 -26.39 19.48
CA ASN A 643 8.23 -25.23 20.28
C ASN A 643 8.02 -24.04 19.34
N PHE A 644 6.93 -23.28 19.49
CA PHE A 644 6.62 -22.16 18.59
C PHE A 644 7.36 -20.86 18.96
N MET A 645 8.12 -20.87 20.06
CA MET A 645 8.88 -19.73 20.57
C MET A 645 7.98 -18.50 20.81
N THR A 646 6.76 -18.73 21.32
CA THR A 646 5.78 -17.65 21.58
C THR A 646 6.35 -16.58 22.51
N GLN A 647 6.25 -15.30 22.12
CA GLN A 647 6.89 -14.15 22.81
C GLN A 647 8.43 -14.27 22.94
N SER A 648 9.04 -15.10 22.11
CA SER A 648 10.48 -15.28 21.98
C SER A 648 10.82 -15.25 20.48
N SER A 649 12.01 -15.72 20.11
CA SER A 649 12.43 -15.74 18.71
C SER A 649 13.27 -16.97 18.37
N PHE A 650 13.06 -17.51 17.17
CA PHE A 650 13.92 -18.54 16.58
C PHE A 650 15.26 -17.98 16.11
N LEU A 651 15.33 -16.68 15.81
CA LEU A 651 16.55 -16.01 15.35
C LEU A 651 16.73 -14.63 15.98
N THR A 652 17.97 -14.20 16.17
CA THR A 652 18.26 -12.78 16.43
C THR A 652 19.39 -12.30 15.55
N VAL A 653 19.32 -11.04 15.17
CA VAL A 653 20.48 -10.29 14.68
C VAL A 653 20.92 -9.40 15.84
N ASP A 654 22.14 -9.64 16.32
CA ASP A 654 22.71 -8.88 17.42
C ASP A 654 23.78 -7.91 16.90
N TYR A 655 23.81 -6.71 17.47
CA TYR A 655 24.84 -5.69 17.27
C TYR A 655 25.76 -5.62 18.48
N GLU A 656 27.08 -5.55 18.24
CA GLU A 656 28.08 -5.37 19.29
C GLU A 656 28.26 -3.87 19.60
N GLU A 657 27.62 -3.38 20.66
CA GLU A 657 27.74 -1.98 21.10
C GLU A 657 29.14 -1.68 21.66
N GLN A 658 29.69 -2.66 22.38
CA GLN A 658 31.01 -2.63 23.00
C GLN A 658 31.58 -4.06 22.96
N PRO A 659 32.90 -4.24 22.98
CA PRO A 659 33.49 -5.58 22.93
C PRO A 659 32.87 -6.54 23.96
N GLY A 660 32.17 -7.57 23.48
CA GLY A 660 31.48 -8.57 24.30
C GLY A 660 30.10 -8.17 24.84
N LYS A 661 29.58 -6.98 24.52
CA LYS A 661 28.22 -6.54 24.86
C LYS A 661 27.35 -6.48 23.61
N TRP A 662 26.42 -7.42 23.52
CA TRP A 662 25.52 -7.61 22.38
C TRP A 662 24.11 -7.12 22.70
N THR A 663 23.50 -6.41 21.76
CA THR A 663 22.09 -5.98 21.80
C THR A 663 21.38 -6.51 20.56
N THR A 664 20.24 -7.18 20.76
CA THR A 664 19.41 -7.63 19.64
C THR A 664 18.76 -6.44 18.95
N VAL A 665 19.00 -6.31 17.65
CA VAL A 665 18.44 -5.24 16.81
C VAL A 665 17.33 -5.73 15.89
N LEU A 666 17.34 -7.01 15.53
CA LEU A 666 16.28 -7.66 14.77
C LEU A 666 15.98 -9.06 15.31
N ASN A 667 14.76 -9.52 15.14
CA ASN A 667 14.33 -10.88 15.47
C ASN A 667 13.41 -11.45 14.38
N ASP A 668 12.87 -12.65 14.59
CA ASP A 668 11.95 -13.30 13.64
C ASP A 668 10.58 -12.61 13.52
N GLY A 669 10.37 -11.49 14.21
CA GLY A 669 9.24 -10.60 14.04
C GLY A 669 9.49 -9.45 13.07
N ASP A 670 10.74 -9.22 12.65
CA ASP A 670 11.13 -8.13 11.75
C ASP A 670 11.07 -8.56 10.28
N TRP A 671 10.51 -7.67 9.44
CA TRP A 671 10.34 -7.89 8.01
C TRP A 671 11.66 -8.20 7.27
N ASP A 672 12.77 -7.61 7.72
CA ASP A 672 14.11 -7.75 7.14
C ASP A 672 14.68 -9.17 7.28
N THR A 673 14.12 -10.01 8.14
CA THR A 673 14.63 -11.37 8.38
C THR A 673 13.72 -12.43 7.79
N ARG A 674 14.29 -13.56 7.37
CA ARG A 674 13.56 -14.74 6.94
C ARG A 674 14.21 -15.98 7.51
N LEU A 675 13.40 -16.91 7.99
CA LEU A 675 13.84 -18.20 8.50
C LEU A 675 13.21 -19.30 7.68
N TYR A 676 14.03 -20.22 7.19
CA TYR A 676 13.60 -21.39 6.44
C TYR A 676 14.00 -22.64 7.21
N TRP A 677 13.10 -23.63 7.26
CA TRP A 677 13.35 -24.96 7.78
C TRP A 677 13.17 -25.99 6.67
N LYS A 678 14.15 -26.87 6.51
CA LYS A 678 14.10 -27.97 5.55
C LYS A 678 14.70 -29.24 6.13
N MET A 679 14.12 -30.38 5.78
CA MET A 679 14.77 -31.67 5.98
C MET A 679 15.97 -31.79 5.04
N HIS A 680 17.13 -32.13 5.59
CA HIS A 680 18.38 -32.33 4.85
C HIS A 680 18.64 -33.81 4.57
N ASP A 681 18.38 -34.67 5.56
CA ASP A 681 18.46 -36.12 5.49
C ASP A 681 17.25 -36.74 6.23
N LEU A 682 17.18 -38.07 6.38
CA LEU A 682 16.05 -38.77 7.00
C LEU A 682 15.67 -38.28 8.42
N SER A 683 16.59 -37.68 9.17
CA SER A 683 16.32 -37.15 10.52
C SER A 683 17.02 -35.83 10.86
N GLN A 684 17.83 -35.29 9.93
CA GLN A 684 18.53 -34.02 10.14
C GLN A 684 17.81 -32.90 9.40
N SER A 685 17.68 -31.75 10.06
CA SER A 685 17.10 -30.57 9.45
C SER A 685 18.05 -29.39 9.47
N LEU A 686 17.94 -28.53 8.46
CA LEU A 686 18.69 -27.29 8.35
C LEU A 686 17.77 -26.10 8.59
N ILE A 687 18.31 -25.12 9.29
CA ILE A 687 17.70 -23.81 9.53
C ILE A 687 18.53 -22.79 8.76
N THR A 688 17.96 -22.22 7.70
CA THR A 688 18.57 -21.12 6.96
C THR A 688 17.98 -19.82 7.45
N ILE A 689 18.81 -18.90 7.92
CA ILE A 689 18.40 -17.54 8.29
C ILE A 689 19.00 -16.58 7.27
N GLU A 690 18.14 -15.73 6.72
CA GLU A 690 18.49 -14.66 5.79
C GLU A 690 18.14 -13.32 6.41
N TRP A 691 19.05 -12.36 6.31
CA TRP A 691 18.81 -10.97 6.66
C TRP A 691 19.03 -10.07 5.43
N PHE A 692 17.93 -9.46 4.97
CA PHE A 692 17.89 -8.51 3.87
C PHE A 692 18.24 -7.11 4.37
N ILE A 693 19.33 -6.56 3.86
CA ILE A 693 19.94 -5.33 4.37
C ILE A 693 19.18 -4.11 3.88
N GLY A 694 18.72 -3.26 4.81
CA GLY A 694 18.16 -1.95 4.50
C GLY A 694 16.73 -1.99 3.94
N GLU A 695 15.96 -3.06 4.18
CA GLU A 695 14.56 -3.10 3.75
C GLU A 695 13.66 -2.23 4.63
N THR A 696 13.78 -2.35 5.96
CA THR A 696 13.10 -1.47 6.94
C THR A 696 14.02 -1.04 8.08
N PHE A 697 15.08 -1.79 8.38
CA PHE A 697 16.06 -1.42 9.40
C PHE A 697 17.28 -0.67 8.81
N PRO A 698 17.60 0.54 9.31
CA PRO A 698 18.78 1.28 8.87
C PRO A 698 20.06 0.66 9.45
N VAL A 699 20.79 -0.11 8.64
CA VAL A 699 22.03 -0.77 9.06
C VAL A 699 23.15 0.25 9.27
N GLN A 700 23.75 0.21 10.46
CA GLN A 700 24.98 0.95 10.78
C GLN A 700 26.21 0.03 10.72
N PRO A 701 27.43 0.54 10.47
CA PRO A 701 28.63 -0.27 10.61
C PRO A 701 28.86 -0.73 12.02
N GLY A 702 29.60 -1.82 12.09
CA GLY A 702 30.02 -2.44 13.32
C GLY A 702 29.98 -3.95 13.18
N THR A 703 30.17 -4.62 14.30
CA THR A 703 30.18 -6.07 14.36
C THR A 703 28.77 -6.57 14.65
N TYR A 704 28.35 -7.56 13.87
CA TYR A 704 27.09 -8.24 14.02
C TYR A 704 27.31 -9.74 14.15
N ARG A 705 26.30 -10.43 14.65
CA ARG A 705 26.17 -11.89 14.56
C ARG A 705 24.70 -12.27 14.37
N ILE A 706 24.48 -13.44 13.80
CA ILE A 706 23.16 -14.06 13.74
C ILE A 706 23.14 -15.23 14.70
N THR A 707 22.10 -15.31 15.52
CA THR A 707 21.89 -16.42 16.45
C THR A 707 20.66 -17.22 16.05
N HIS A 708 20.65 -18.49 16.39
CA HIS A 708 19.51 -19.38 16.23
C HIS A 708 19.21 -20.11 17.54
N SER A 709 17.95 -20.07 17.96
CA SER A 709 17.45 -20.80 19.13
C SER A 709 16.33 -21.74 18.73
N GLY A 710 16.28 -22.93 19.33
CA GLY A 710 15.23 -23.89 19.05
C GLY A 710 15.13 -25.01 20.08
N PHE A 711 14.21 -25.93 19.85
CA PHE A 711 14.01 -27.12 20.69
C PHE A 711 14.11 -28.39 19.85
N ALA A 712 14.89 -29.36 20.32
CA ALA A 712 15.07 -30.65 19.67
C ALA A 712 14.38 -31.78 20.46
N LYS A 713 13.89 -32.79 19.75
CA LYS A 713 13.40 -34.06 20.30
C LYS A 713 14.43 -35.16 20.02
N PRO A 714 15.40 -35.42 20.92
CA PRO A 714 16.56 -36.27 20.61
C PRO A 714 16.26 -37.77 20.58
N SER A 715 15.03 -38.20 20.90
CA SER A 715 14.69 -39.62 20.96
C SER A 715 13.23 -39.88 20.58
N ALA A 716 13.00 -40.93 19.81
CA ALA A 716 11.66 -41.42 19.49
C ALA A 716 10.93 -42.05 20.70
N LEU A 717 11.64 -42.38 21.77
CA LEU A 717 11.12 -43.04 22.98
C LEU A 717 10.78 -42.06 24.12
N SER A 718 11.00 -40.76 23.92
CA SER A 718 10.76 -39.72 24.92
C SER A 718 10.15 -38.49 24.28
N ASP A 719 9.14 -37.91 24.92
CA ASP A 719 8.54 -36.64 24.48
C ASP A 719 9.29 -35.39 24.96
N LYS A 720 10.38 -35.59 25.71
CA LYS A 720 11.20 -34.49 26.22
C LYS A 720 11.77 -33.65 25.07
N ARG A 721 11.50 -32.35 25.10
CA ARG A 721 12.16 -31.35 24.25
C ARG A 721 13.32 -30.71 24.99
N ILE A 722 14.46 -30.54 24.32
CA ILE A 722 15.65 -29.89 24.87
C ILE A 722 15.96 -28.61 24.09
N PRO A 723 16.17 -27.47 24.77
CA PRO A 723 16.58 -26.26 24.09
C PRO A 723 18.01 -26.41 23.55
N TYR A 724 18.28 -25.78 22.42
CA TYR A 724 19.63 -25.61 21.87
C TYR A 724 19.80 -24.20 21.34
N TYR A 725 21.06 -23.82 21.14
CA TYR A 725 21.46 -22.49 20.70
C TYR A 725 22.65 -22.62 19.73
N GLY A 726 22.62 -21.84 18.66
CA GLY A 726 23.68 -21.69 17.68
C GLY A 726 24.00 -20.21 17.44
N GLU A 727 25.25 -19.93 17.11
CA GLU A 727 25.70 -18.60 16.72
C GLU A 727 26.58 -18.68 15.48
N SER A 728 26.42 -17.73 14.57
CA SER A 728 27.32 -17.54 13.43
C SER A 728 28.68 -17.03 13.91
N SER A 729 29.68 -17.07 13.04
CA SER A 729 30.83 -16.18 13.19
C SER A 729 30.37 -14.72 13.21
N THR A 730 31.14 -13.85 13.89
CA THR A 730 30.91 -12.41 13.83
C THR A 730 31.29 -11.86 12.45
N PHE A 731 30.51 -10.92 11.93
CA PHE A 731 30.76 -10.27 10.66
C PHE A 731 30.64 -8.76 10.79
N GLN A 732 31.25 -8.02 9.87
CA GLN A 732 31.23 -6.57 9.90
C GLN A 732 30.47 -6.00 8.71
N PHE A 733 29.58 -5.04 8.98
CA PHE A 733 29.17 -4.12 7.94
C PHE A 733 30.24 -3.07 7.76
N LYS A 734 30.69 -2.94 6.52
CA LYS A 734 31.45 -1.78 6.09
C LYS A 734 30.54 -0.96 5.20
N TYR A 735 30.61 0.36 5.34
CA TYR A 735 30.17 1.22 4.25
C TYR A 735 30.84 0.77 2.96
N LEU A 736 30.21 1.12 1.83
CA LEU A 736 30.80 0.97 0.51
C LEU A 736 32.00 1.92 0.37
N TYR A 737 33.04 1.72 1.18
CA TYR A 737 34.36 2.26 0.95
C TYR A 737 35.05 1.31 -0.01
N PHE A 738 35.25 1.81 -1.23
CA PHE A 738 36.34 1.54 -2.17
C PHE A 738 37.16 0.27 -1.95
N LYS A 739 37.43 -0.47 -3.02
CA LYS A 739 38.65 -1.28 -3.14
C LYS A 739 39.85 -0.44 -2.66
N MET A 740 40.23 -0.61 -1.40
CA MET A 740 41.52 -0.13 -0.90
C MET A 740 42.55 -1.08 -1.50
N ASN A 741 43.25 -0.64 -2.53
CA ASN A 741 44.51 -1.28 -2.87
C ASN A 741 45.48 -1.12 -1.70
N SER A 742 46.48 -2.01 -1.66
CA SER A 742 47.52 -2.16 -0.62
C SER A 742 48.38 -0.92 -0.31
N THR A 743 48.00 0.27 -0.78
CA THR A 743 48.74 1.54 -0.70
C THR A 743 48.00 2.69 0.00
N ASN A 744 46.83 2.48 0.62
CA ASN A 744 46.16 3.46 1.50
C ASN A 744 45.78 4.83 0.88
N THR A 745 45.46 4.88 -0.43
CA THR A 745 45.06 6.12 -1.13
C THR A 745 43.62 6.04 -1.68
N MET A 746 42.76 6.99 -1.29
CA MET A 746 41.38 7.15 -1.81
C MET A 746 41.40 7.53 -3.30
N LYS A 747 40.60 6.87 -4.13
CA LYS A 747 40.46 7.14 -5.57
C LYS A 747 39.02 7.59 -5.88
N PHE A 748 38.86 8.80 -6.42
CA PHE A 748 37.60 9.31 -6.97
C PHE A 748 37.13 8.45 -8.17
N PRO A 749 35.81 8.36 -8.45
CA PRO A 749 35.33 7.53 -9.53
C PRO A 749 35.81 8.14 -10.86
N SER A 750 36.22 7.31 -11.81
CA SER A 750 36.51 7.84 -13.15
C SER A 750 35.20 8.19 -13.86
N LYS A 751 35.29 9.00 -14.92
CA LYS A 751 34.17 9.28 -15.82
C LYS A 751 33.53 7.99 -16.34
N GLU A 752 34.34 7.00 -16.69
CA GLU A 752 33.87 5.68 -17.16
C GLU A 752 33.10 4.92 -16.06
N ASP A 753 33.49 5.04 -14.80
CA ASP A 753 32.77 4.46 -13.66
C ASP A 753 31.38 5.12 -13.51
N ILE A 754 31.31 6.45 -13.65
CA ILE A 754 30.04 7.22 -13.60
C ILE A 754 29.11 6.80 -14.74
N ILE A 755 29.62 6.76 -15.98
CA ILE A 755 28.84 6.35 -17.16
C ILE A 755 28.32 4.92 -16.99
N ALA A 756 29.18 3.99 -16.57
CA ALA A 756 28.78 2.60 -16.38
C ALA A 756 27.70 2.44 -15.30
N ARG A 757 27.73 3.27 -14.25
CA ARG A 757 26.69 3.25 -13.22
C ARG A 757 25.36 3.80 -13.72
N VAL A 758 25.38 4.91 -14.46
CA VAL A 758 24.17 5.44 -15.12
C VAL A 758 23.55 4.38 -16.03
N ASP A 759 24.36 3.69 -16.83
CA ASP A 759 23.88 2.64 -17.73
C ASP A 759 23.24 1.46 -16.99
N ALA A 760 23.82 1.07 -15.86
CA ALA A 760 23.28 0.00 -15.04
C ALA A 760 21.94 0.36 -14.39
N LEU A 761 21.65 1.66 -14.23
CA LEU A 761 20.38 2.17 -13.69
C LEU A 761 19.30 2.37 -14.76
N GLN A 762 19.60 2.13 -16.04
CA GLN A 762 18.72 2.52 -17.15
C GLN A 762 17.31 1.90 -17.08
N THR A 763 17.20 0.61 -16.72
CA THR A 763 15.88 -0.06 -16.65
C THR A 763 15.00 0.59 -15.59
N GLU A 764 15.54 0.78 -14.39
CA GLU A 764 14.81 1.43 -13.30
C GLU A 764 14.46 2.89 -13.63
N SER A 765 15.41 3.61 -14.23
CA SER A 765 15.25 4.97 -14.70
C SER A 765 14.04 5.12 -15.63
N ILE A 766 13.89 4.19 -16.58
CA ILE A 766 12.76 4.17 -17.53
C ILE A 766 11.44 3.87 -16.83
N GLU A 767 11.40 2.93 -15.88
CA GLU A 767 10.16 2.62 -15.15
C GLU A 767 9.72 3.78 -14.27
N LYS A 768 10.65 4.44 -13.58
CA LYS A 768 10.35 5.66 -12.81
C LYS A 768 9.85 6.80 -13.69
N LEU A 769 10.42 6.95 -14.88
CA LEU A 769 9.97 7.92 -15.87
C LEU A 769 8.58 7.60 -16.41
N LYS A 770 8.28 6.33 -16.72
CA LYS A 770 6.92 5.90 -17.12
C LYS A 770 5.91 6.23 -16.03
N GLN A 771 6.21 5.91 -14.78
CA GLN A 771 5.32 6.25 -13.67
C GLN A 771 5.08 7.76 -13.60
N LEU A 772 6.12 8.58 -13.73
CA LEU A 772 5.99 10.03 -13.73
C LEU A 772 5.13 10.55 -14.91
N VAL A 773 5.27 9.97 -16.09
CA VAL A 773 4.48 10.30 -17.28
C VAL A 773 3.03 9.84 -17.15
N SER A 774 2.74 8.83 -16.32
CA SER A 774 1.37 8.34 -16.12
C SER A 774 0.48 9.28 -15.31
N PHE A 775 1.05 10.23 -14.57
CA PHE A 775 0.28 11.24 -13.85
C PHE A 775 -0.23 12.33 -14.79
N ASP A 776 -1.54 12.59 -14.72
CA ASP A 776 -2.19 13.74 -15.34
C ASP A 776 -1.82 15.02 -14.57
N SER A 777 -0.67 15.59 -14.91
CA SER A 777 -0.18 16.85 -14.34
C SER A 777 -0.54 18.06 -15.21
N LEU A 778 -1.73 18.05 -15.83
CA LEU A 778 -2.28 19.26 -16.46
C LEU A 778 -2.39 20.40 -15.45
N LEU A 779 -2.49 21.63 -15.95
CA LEU A 779 -2.64 22.82 -15.13
C LEU A 779 -3.77 22.68 -14.08
N GLY A 780 -3.42 22.69 -12.79
CA GLY A 780 -4.32 22.48 -11.64
C GLY A 780 -4.39 21.05 -11.10
N ASN A 781 -3.81 20.07 -11.78
CA ASN A 781 -3.79 18.65 -11.41
C ASN A 781 -2.36 18.14 -11.08
N GLU A 782 -1.40 19.04 -10.86
CA GLU A 782 0.02 18.71 -10.73
C GLU A 782 0.37 17.91 -9.44
N ASN A 783 -0.55 17.87 -8.48
CA ASN A 783 -0.33 17.39 -7.11
C ASN A 783 0.18 15.93 -7.03
N GLU A 784 -0.41 14.98 -7.78
CA GLU A 784 0.02 13.57 -7.71
C GLU A 784 1.46 13.40 -8.22
N ALA A 785 1.80 14.10 -9.30
CA ALA A 785 3.16 14.09 -9.83
C ALA A 785 4.16 14.72 -8.83
N GLN A 786 3.76 15.79 -8.15
CA GLN A 786 4.59 16.42 -7.10
C GLN A 786 4.75 15.55 -5.85
N ILE A 787 3.70 14.81 -5.43
CA ILE A 787 3.78 13.82 -4.34
C ILE A 787 4.84 12.77 -4.70
N TYR A 788 4.78 12.22 -5.91
CA TYR A 788 5.75 11.24 -6.37
C TYR A 788 7.19 11.79 -6.39
N MET A 789 7.39 13.04 -6.81
CA MET A 789 8.72 13.68 -6.76
C MET A 789 9.20 13.93 -5.33
N HIS A 790 8.30 14.29 -4.41
CA HIS A 790 8.58 14.44 -2.99
C HIS A 790 9.08 13.11 -2.38
N GLU A 791 8.41 12.01 -2.70
CA GLU A 791 8.82 10.67 -2.28
C GLU A 791 10.19 10.27 -2.84
N ILE A 792 10.44 10.52 -4.12
CA ILE A 792 11.75 10.25 -4.74
C ILE A 792 12.86 11.01 -4.02
N PHE A 793 12.67 12.31 -3.76
CA PHE A 793 13.69 13.10 -3.07
C PHE A 793 13.92 12.65 -1.62
N ASN A 794 12.86 12.26 -0.90
CA ASN A 794 12.98 11.67 0.44
C ASN A 794 13.75 10.34 0.42
N GLN A 795 13.44 9.45 -0.51
CA GLN A 795 14.15 8.17 -0.68
C GLN A 795 15.64 8.38 -1.01
N MET A 796 15.97 9.46 -1.72
CA MET A 796 17.35 9.85 -1.99
C MET A 796 18.07 10.44 -0.76
N GLY A 797 17.37 10.68 0.36
CA GLY A 797 17.91 11.30 1.56
C GLY A 797 18.21 12.79 1.39
N LEU A 798 17.54 13.47 0.46
CA LEU A 798 17.66 14.92 0.28
C LEU A 798 16.82 15.65 1.33
N LYS A 799 17.20 16.88 1.66
CA LYS A 799 16.31 17.77 2.41
C LYS A 799 15.21 18.24 1.46
N VAL A 800 13.97 17.88 1.75
CA VAL A 800 12.82 18.21 0.88
C VAL A 800 12.04 19.39 1.43
N ASP A 801 11.77 20.36 0.57
CA ASP A 801 10.88 21.49 0.83
C ASP A 801 9.75 21.49 -0.21
N ARG A 802 8.53 21.30 0.28
CA ARG A 802 7.31 21.30 -0.52
C ARG A 802 6.44 22.47 -0.06
N PHE A 803 6.06 23.33 -0.99
CA PHE A 803 5.35 24.56 -0.64
C PHE A 803 4.43 25.04 -1.76
N GLN A 804 3.29 25.58 -1.36
CA GLN A 804 2.36 26.26 -2.25
C GLN A 804 2.93 27.59 -2.76
N VAL A 805 2.73 27.87 -4.03
CA VAL A 805 3.16 29.12 -4.64
C VAL A 805 2.24 30.27 -4.18
N ASP A 806 2.83 31.26 -3.51
CA ASP A 806 2.14 32.41 -2.93
C ASP A 806 2.27 33.64 -3.85
N LEU A 807 1.18 33.96 -4.56
CA LEU A 807 1.14 35.08 -5.51
C LEU A 807 1.42 36.43 -4.84
N GLU A 808 1.05 36.63 -3.57
CA GLU A 808 1.26 37.90 -2.89
C GLU A 808 2.75 38.20 -2.69
N LYS A 809 3.56 37.15 -2.55
CA LYS A 809 5.02 37.26 -2.42
C LYS A 809 5.74 37.45 -3.75
N ILE A 810 5.20 36.95 -4.85
CA ILE A 810 5.89 37.04 -6.15
C ILE A 810 5.35 38.15 -7.07
N LYS A 811 4.13 38.65 -6.86
CA LYS A 811 3.46 39.61 -7.79
C LYS A 811 4.21 40.92 -8.03
N HIS A 812 5.12 41.29 -7.13
CA HIS A 812 5.90 42.52 -7.21
C HIS A 812 7.31 42.29 -7.76
N LEU A 813 7.68 41.04 -8.04
CA LEU A 813 9.00 40.66 -8.54
C LEU A 813 9.06 40.79 -10.08
N PRO A 814 10.25 41.09 -10.64
CA PRO A 814 10.46 41.08 -12.08
C PRO A 814 10.24 39.67 -12.65
N GLY A 815 9.60 39.59 -13.82
CA GLY A 815 9.24 38.34 -14.48
C GLY A 815 7.92 37.70 -14.04
N PHE A 816 7.23 38.27 -13.03
CA PHE A 816 5.91 37.81 -12.63
C PHE A 816 4.90 37.91 -13.78
N SER A 817 4.14 36.85 -13.99
CA SER A 817 3.05 36.82 -14.96
C SER A 817 1.68 36.77 -14.25
N PRO A 818 0.76 37.72 -14.53
CA PRO A 818 -0.57 37.75 -13.95
C PRO A 818 -1.45 36.59 -14.45
N VAL A 819 -2.32 36.10 -13.58
CA VAL A 819 -3.26 35.00 -13.87
C VAL A 819 -4.66 35.32 -13.36
N ASN A 820 -5.65 34.64 -13.92
CA ASN A 820 -7.05 34.69 -13.48
C ASN A 820 -7.57 33.34 -12.96
N TRP A 821 -6.69 32.33 -12.83
CA TRP A 821 -6.99 31.03 -12.24
C TRP A 821 -6.39 30.89 -10.83
N SER A 822 -6.91 29.93 -10.06
CA SER A 822 -6.48 29.71 -8.66
C SER A 822 -5.09 29.06 -8.59
N TYR A 823 -4.38 29.39 -7.51
CA TYR A 823 -3.13 28.76 -7.09
C TYR A 823 -3.34 27.79 -5.91
N ASP A 824 -4.59 27.53 -5.53
CA ASP A 824 -4.95 26.51 -4.54
C ASP A 824 -4.45 25.13 -5.00
N GLY A 825 -3.66 24.48 -4.16
CA GLY A 825 -3.08 23.16 -4.46
C GLY A 825 -1.88 23.17 -5.41
N LYS A 826 -1.43 24.35 -5.89
CA LYS A 826 -0.25 24.47 -6.77
C LYS A 826 1.03 24.56 -5.96
N GLU A 827 1.70 23.43 -5.81
CA GLU A 827 2.90 23.31 -4.98
C GLU A 827 4.14 23.01 -5.81
N ASN A 828 5.25 23.62 -5.42
CA ASN A 828 6.58 23.22 -5.87
C ASN A 828 7.16 22.19 -4.89
N VAL A 829 8.05 21.33 -5.40
CA VAL A 829 8.85 20.42 -4.59
C VAL A 829 10.32 20.64 -4.91
N VAL A 830 11.12 20.83 -3.86
CA VAL A 830 12.56 21.11 -3.97
C VAL A 830 13.34 20.10 -3.13
N GLY A 831 14.19 19.31 -3.77
CA GLY A 831 15.16 18.42 -3.13
C GLY A 831 16.52 19.11 -3.00
N ILE A 832 17.07 19.17 -1.81
CA ILE A 832 18.32 19.89 -1.53
C ILE A 832 19.37 18.91 -1.04
N HIS A 833 20.47 18.80 -1.80
CA HIS A 833 21.72 18.21 -1.35
C HIS A 833 22.57 19.28 -0.69
N GLU A 834 22.82 19.16 0.61
CA GLU A 834 23.77 19.98 1.34
C GLU A 834 25.03 19.14 1.64
N PRO A 835 26.23 19.55 1.16
CA PRO A 835 27.44 18.80 1.40
C PRO A 835 27.90 18.93 2.86
N ASP A 836 28.37 17.82 3.42
CA ASP A 836 29.01 17.84 4.74
C ASP A 836 30.30 18.65 4.78
N PRO A 837 30.70 19.17 5.97
CA PRO A 837 31.95 19.89 6.13
C PRO A 837 33.17 19.03 5.74
N VAL A 838 33.81 19.39 4.63
CA VAL A 838 35.01 18.71 4.12
C VAL A 838 36.24 19.04 5.00
N PRO A 839 36.99 18.05 5.51
CA PRO A 839 38.27 18.28 6.17
C PRO A 839 39.26 19.05 5.28
N ILE A 840 40.08 19.94 5.86
CA ILE A 840 40.99 20.83 5.10
C ILE A 840 41.90 20.04 4.12
N GLU A 841 42.32 18.83 4.52
CA GLU A 841 43.16 17.95 3.70
C GLU A 841 42.44 17.43 2.44
N MET A 842 41.12 17.25 2.48
CA MET A 842 40.31 16.83 1.32
C MET A 842 40.02 18.01 0.38
N LYS A 843 39.91 19.24 0.90
CA LYS A 843 39.83 20.45 0.07
C LYS A 843 41.08 20.62 -0.80
N SER A 844 42.26 20.31 -0.26
CA SER A 844 43.52 20.32 -1.05
C SER A 844 43.62 19.21 -2.11
N LYS A 845 42.68 18.26 -2.15
CA LYS A 845 42.62 17.14 -3.10
C LYS A 845 41.44 17.21 -4.09
N GLY A 846 40.77 18.35 -4.19
CA GLY A 846 39.73 18.60 -5.21
C GLY A 846 38.28 18.47 -4.71
N ALA A 847 38.04 18.28 -3.41
CA ALA A 847 36.69 18.33 -2.82
C ALA A 847 36.21 19.79 -2.60
N THR A 848 36.17 20.55 -3.69
CA THR A 848 35.69 21.94 -3.78
C THR A 848 35.04 22.11 -5.15
N GLY A 849 33.90 22.80 -5.22
CA GLY A 849 33.28 23.13 -6.51
C GLY A 849 32.28 24.26 -6.38
N LYS A 850 31.38 24.35 -7.37
CA LYS A 850 30.35 25.37 -7.47
C LYS A 850 28.97 24.76 -7.23
N SER A 851 28.09 25.51 -6.59
CA SER A 851 26.69 25.11 -6.37
C SER A 851 25.91 25.07 -7.68
N LEU A 852 24.87 24.22 -7.76
CA LEU A 852 24.10 24.00 -8.99
C LEU A 852 22.60 23.90 -8.70
N ILE A 853 21.77 24.52 -9.54
CA ILE A 853 20.34 24.26 -9.64
C ILE A 853 20.07 23.37 -10.87
N LEU A 854 19.25 22.35 -10.67
CA LEU A 854 18.66 21.51 -11.72
C LEU A 854 17.15 21.74 -11.65
N ASN A 855 16.62 22.57 -12.54
CA ASN A 855 15.22 22.98 -12.53
C ASN A 855 14.46 22.26 -13.64
N GLY A 856 13.28 21.73 -13.37
CA GLY A 856 12.40 21.18 -14.39
C GLY A 856 10.93 21.31 -14.02
N HIS A 857 10.09 21.52 -15.02
CA HIS A 857 8.66 21.71 -14.80
C HIS A 857 7.90 20.39 -14.83
N ILE A 858 6.93 20.25 -13.94
CA ILE A 858 6.10 19.04 -13.78
C ILE A 858 4.77 19.17 -14.51
N ASP A 859 4.29 20.41 -14.69
CA ASP A 859 3.06 20.70 -15.41
C ASP A 859 3.20 20.37 -16.89
N VAL A 860 2.11 19.93 -17.52
CA VAL A 860 2.08 19.59 -18.93
C VAL A 860 0.92 20.30 -19.64
N VAL A 861 1.08 20.58 -20.93
CA VAL A 861 0.02 21.21 -21.75
C VAL A 861 -1.16 20.26 -22.00
N PRO A 862 -2.36 20.82 -22.30
CA PRO A 862 -3.51 20.04 -22.75
C PRO A 862 -3.18 18.98 -23.80
N THR A 863 -3.83 17.82 -23.69
CA THR A 863 -3.57 16.65 -24.55
C THR A 863 -4.19 16.79 -25.94
N GLY A 864 -5.09 17.76 -26.15
CA GLY A 864 -5.90 17.83 -27.36
C GLY A 864 -7.01 16.78 -27.33
N ARG A 865 -7.43 16.27 -28.50
CA ARG A 865 -8.47 15.23 -28.57
C ARG A 865 -7.85 13.84 -28.39
N ASP A 866 -8.28 13.11 -27.36
CA ASP A 866 -7.80 11.75 -27.06
C ASP A 866 -7.87 10.80 -28.27
N ALA A 867 -8.91 10.92 -29.10
CA ALA A 867 -9.10 10.08 -30.29
C ALA A 867 -8.02 10.27 -31.38
N LEU A 868 -7.18 11.31 -31.29
CA LEU A 868 -6.06 11.51 -32.20
C LEU A 868 -4.80 10.77 -31.74
N TRP A 869 -4.68 10.44 -30.45
CA TRP A 869 -3.52 9.74 -29.93
C TRP A 869 -3.55 8.26 -30.28
N SER A 870 -2.37 7.69 -30.56
CA SER A 870 -2.21 6.25 -30.80
C SER A 870 -2.56 5.43 -29.56
N LYS A 871 -2.31 5.96 -28.37
CA LYS A 871 -2.76 5.47 -27.06
C LYS A 871 -3.04 6.65 -26.14
N HIS A 872 -3.80 6.43 -25.07
CA HIS A 872 -4.11 7.49 -24.11
C HIS A 872 -2.83 8.23 -23.65
N PRO A 873 -2.82 9.57 -23.62
CA PRO A 873 -1.63 10.41 -23.39
C PRO A 873 -0.92 10.13 -22.06
N PHE A 874 -1.66 9.70 -21.04
CA PHE A 874 -1.14 9.33 -19.71
C PHE A 874 -1.04 7.81 -19.50
N SER A 875 -1.02 7.03 -20.59
CA SER A 875 -0.74 5.60 -20.56
C SER A 875 0.59 5.32 -21.27
N PRO A 876 1.73 5.65 -20.62
CA PRO A 876 3.03 5.66 -21.27
C PRO A 876 3.44 4.30 -21.79
N TYR A 877 4.03 4.28 -22.98
CA TYR A 877 4.48 3.04 -23.60
C TYR A 877 5.77 3.23 -24.38
N VAL A 878 6.60 2.19 -24.39
CA VAL A 878 7.84 2.18 -25.17
C VAL A 878 7.59 1.53 -26.51
N LYS A 879 8.02 2.19 -27.58
CA LYS A 879 7.98 1.66 -28.94
C LYS A 879 9.17 2.20 -29.72
N ASP A 880 9.86 1.33 -30.45
CA ASP A 880 10.98 1.70 -31.35
C ASP A 880 12.05 2.58 -30.67
N GLY A 881 12.41 2.26 -29.43
CA GLY A 881 13.44 2.98 -28.66
C GLY A 881 13.00 4.34 -28.10
N ARG A 882 11.71 4.67 -28.18
CA ARG A 882 11.12 5.91 -27.65
C ARG A 882 10.06 5.62 -26.60
N LEU A 883 9.95 6.49 -25.61
CA LEU A 883 8.85 6.49 -24.66
C LEU A 883 7.80 7.52 -25.12
N TYR A 884 6.57 7.07 -25.33
CA TYR A 884 5.44 7.89 -25.73
C TYR A 884 4.56 8.24 -24.52
N GLY A 885 4.06 9.47 -24.50
CA GLY A 885 3.14 9.99 -23.48
C GLY A 885 3.27 11.51 -23.34
N ARG A 886 2.20 12.19 -22.92
CA ARG A 886 2.24 13.65 -22.69
C ARG A 886 3.25 13.97 -21.58
N GLY A 887 4.15 14.89 -21.86
CA GLY A 887 5.23 15.30 -20.97
C GLY A 887 6.39 14.31 -20.88
N SER A 888 6.36 13.20 -21.64
CA SER A 888 7.50 12.29 -21.72
C SER A 888 8.72 12.96 -22.35
N GLY A 889 8.50 13.82 -23.34
CA GLY A 889 9.52 14.71 -23.89
C GLY A 889 9.66 15.99 -23.08
N ASP A 890 8.53 16.63 -22.75
CA ASP A 890 8.46 18.01 -22.27
C ASP A 890 7.78 18.14 -20.89
N MET A 891 8.50 18.09 -19.77
CA MET A 891 9.93 17.78 -19.68
C MET A 891 10.28 16.72 -18.63
N LYS A 892 9.35 15.79 -18.34
CA LYS A 892 9.48 14.78 -17.26
C LYS A 892 10.71 13.89 -17.43
N ALA A 893 11.15 13.62 -18.66
CA ALA A 893 12.42 12.92 -18.91
C ALA A 893 13.62 13.71 -18.41
N GLY A 894 13.66 15.02 -18.63
CA GLY A 894 14.69 15.90 -18.10
C GLY A 894 14.77 15.86 -16.57
N ILE A 895 13.60 15.91 -15.90
CA ILE A 895 13.51 15.77 -14.43
C ILE A 895 14.16 14.47 -13.98
N MET A 896 13.77 13.35 -14.58
CA MET A 896 14.29 12.06 -14.18
C MET A 896 15.79 11.90 -14.51
N SER A 897 16.31 12.59 -15.54
CA SER A 897 17.75 12.60 -15.82
C SER A 897 18.58 13.18 -14.68
N PHE A 898 18.19 14.32 -14.09
CA PHE A 898 18.97 14.87 -12.97
C PHE A 898 18.83 14.05 -11.68
N VAL A 899 17.67 13.41 -11.47
CA VAL A 899 17.44 12.50 -10.34
C VAL A 899 18.41 11.33 -10.41
N MET A 900 18.45 10.69 -11.57
CA MET A 900 19.25 9.49 -11.79
C MET A 900 20.75 9.80 -11.88
N ALA A 901 21.11 11.01 -12.32
CA ALA A 901 22.48 11.49 -12.27
C ALA A 901 23.03 11.56 -10.83
N LEU A 902 22.31 12.19 -9.90
CA LEU A 902 22.72 12.25 -8.49
C LEU A 902 22.76 10.86 -7.84
N ARG A 903 21.76 10.05 -8.16
CA ARG A 903 21.69 8.68 -7.64
C ARG A 903 22.89 7.83 -8.08
N ALA A 904 23.30 7.93 -9.36
CA ALA A 904 24.46 7.21 -9.86
C ALA A 904 25.74 7.57 -9.08
N LEU A 905 25.93 8.85 -8.76
CA LEU A 905 27.05 9.30 -7.92
C LEU A 905 26.96 8.72 -6.50
N LYS A 906 25.76 8.75 -5.89
CA LYS A 906 25.51 8.21 -4.55
C LYS A 906 25.79 6.70 -4.47
N GLU A 907 25.36 5.92 -5.47
CA GLU A 907 25.62 4.48 -5.53
C GLU A 907 27.11 4.15 -5.78
N LEU A 908 27.89 5.10 -6.32
CA LEU A 908 29.35 5.01 -6.38
C LEU A 908 30.04 5.41 -5.06
N GLY A 909 29.28 5.76 -4.02
CA GLY A 909 29.79 6.16 -2.71
C GLY A 909 30.24 7.62 -2.65
N PHE A 910 29.81 8.47 -3.59
CA PHE A 910 30.14 9.89 -3.63
C PHE A 910 28.90 10.77 -3.64
N VAL A 911 29.05 11.98 -3.13
CA VAL A 911 28.06 13.04 -3.27
C VAL A 911 28.74 14.30 -3.79
N PRO A 912 28.00 15.25 -4.38
CA PRO A 912 28.54 16.55 -4.74
C PRO A 912 29.20 17.23 -3.52
N ALA A 913 30.38 17.83 -3.71
CA ALA A 913 31.07 18.58 -2.66
C ALA A 913 30.52 20.00 -2.45
N SER A 914 29.52 20.38 -3.25
CA SER A 914 28.85 21.68 -3.24
C SER A 914 27.34 21.48 -3.22
N LYS A 915 26.59 22.51 -2.83
CA LYS A 915 25.12 22.45 -2.76
C LYS A 915 24.52 22.18 -4.14
N VAL A 916 23.63 21.19 -4.22
CA VAL A 916 22.84 20.91 -5.44
C VAL A 916 21.36 20.98 -5.10
N ILE A 917 20.58 21.72 -5.89
CA ILE A 917 19.17 21.99 -5.65
C ILE A 917 18.37 21.46 -6.84
N LEU A 918 17.50 20.49 -6.60
CA LEU A 918 16.65 19.85 -7.59
C LEU A 918 15.25 20.45 -7.43
N GLN A 919 14.76 21.13 -8.46
CA GLN A 919 13.48 21.83 -8.42
C GLN A 919 12.51 21.17 -9.40
N THR A 920 11.37 20.71 -8.89
CA THR A 920 10.21 20.33 -9.70
C THR A 920 9.13 21.39 -9.52
N VAL A 921 8.95 22.22 -10.55
CA VAL A 921 8.13 23.43 -10.48
C VAL A 921 6.85 23.28 -11.27
N VAL A 922 5.83 24.04 -10.88
CA VAL A 922 4.58 24.18 -11.65
C VAL A 922 4.59 25.45 -12.51
N GLU A 923 3.67 25.51 -13.45
CA GLU A 923 3.30 26.68 -14.27
C GLU A 923 4.32 27.15 -15.31
N GLU A 924 5.34 26.36 -15.68
CA GLU A 924 6.26 26.76 -16.76
C GLU A 924 5.47 27.09 -18.03
N GLU A 925 4.52 26.23 -18.40
CA GLU A 925 3.81 26.24 -19.69
C GLU A 925 2.80 27.39 -19.86
N CYS A 926 2.64 28.23 -18.83
CA CYS A 926 1.67 29.31 -18.84
C CYS A 926 2.16 30.61 -18.19
N THR A 927 3.13 30.58 -17.26
CA THR A 927 3.63 31.78 -16.57
C THR A 927 5.11 31.74 -16.18
N GLY A 928 5.61 30.58 -15.74
CA GLY A 928 6.85 30.35 -15.02
C GLY A 928 6.87 30.83 -13.56
N ASN A 929 5.70 31.14 -12.98
CA ASN A 929 5.62 31.63 -11.60
C ASN A 929 6.12 30.60 -10.57
N GLY A 930 6.09 29.30 -10.87
CA GLY A 930 6.67 28.28 -10.00
C GLY A 930 8.18 28.47 -9.81
N THR A 931 8.95 28.63 -10.89
CA THR A 931 10.38 28.93 -10.80
C THR A 931 10.65 30.26 -10.08
N LEU A 932 9.85 31.29 -10.37
CA LEU A 932 9.96 32.58 -9.68
C LEU A 932 9.76 32.45 -8.17
N ALA A 933 8.82 31.61 -7.72
CA ALA A 933 8.57 31.34 -6.32
C ALA A 933 9.74 30.59 -5.64
N CYS A 934 10.42 29.68 -6.36
CA CYS A 934 11.65 29.07 -5.85
C CYS A 934 12.76 30.11 -5.61
N LEU A 935 12.91 31.07 -6.52
CA LEU A 935 13.91 32.13 -6.41
C LEU A 935 13.56 33.13 -5.30
N GLU A 936 12.28 33.51 -5.15
CA GLU A 936 11.77 34.33 -4.04
C GLU A 936 12.04 33.67 -2.69
N ARG A 937 11.79 32.36 -2.61
CA ARG A 937 12.02 31.55 -1.41
C ARG A 937 13.49 31.42 -1.04
N GLY A 938 14.40 31.87 -1.91
CA GLY A 938 15.83 32.02 -1.63
C GLY A 938 16.71 30.94 -2.24
N TYR A 939 16.18 30.09 -3.12
CA TYR A 939 16.99 29.08 -3.81
C TYR A 939 17.90 29.73 -4.86
N LYS A 940 19.19 29.78 -4.57
CA LYS A 940 20.23 30.33 -5.46
C LYS A 940 21.43 29.38 -5.53
N ALA A 941 22.13 29.43 -6.66
CA ALA A 941 23.34 28.66 -6.91
C ALA A 941 24.27 29.42 -7.89
N ASP A 942 25.48 28.90 -8.09
CA ASP A 942 26.48 29.47 -9.02
C ASP A 942 26.14 29.21 -10.50
N GLY A 943 25.20 28.30 -10.77
CA GLY A 943 24.64 28.10 -12.10
C GLY A 943 23.37 27.24 -12.08
N CYS A 944 22.66 27.21 -13.21
CA CYS A 944 21.41 26.46 -13.38
C CYS A 944 21.34 25.74 -14.73
N ILE A 945 20.96 24.46 -14.73
CA ILE A 945 20.65 23.71 -15.96
C ILE A 945 19.17 23.30 -15.93
N ILE A 946 18.47 23.56 -17.03
CA ILE A 946 17.09 23.13 -17.23
C ILE A 946 17.08 22.06 -18.33
N PRO A 947 16.84 20.77 -18.02
CA PRO A 947 16.94 19.71 -19.02
C PRO A 947 15.69 19.59 -19.93
N GLU A 948 15.25 20.72 -20.49
CA GLU A 948 14.28 20.78 -21.58
C GLU A 948 14.72 19.92 -22.76
N PRO A 949 13.81 19.49 -23.66
CA PRO A 949 14.11 18.52 -24.71
C PRO A 949 14.94 19.07 -25.90
N PHE A 950 16.04 19.78 -25.59
CA PHE A 950 17.02 20.32 -26.51
C PHE A 950 18.35 19.58 -26.35
N PRO A 951 18.70 18.64 -27.25
CA PRO A 951 19.98 17.93 -27.24
C PRO A 951 21.18 18.80 -27.67
N TRP A 952 21.11 20.11 -27.43
CA TRP A 952 22.11 21.13 -27.68
C TRP A 952 22.07 22.19 -26.56
N ILE A 953 23.13 23.00 -26.45
CA ILE A 953 23.17 24.10 -25.47
C ILE A 953 22.41 25.31 -26.04
N VAL A 954 21.42 25.78 -25.28
CA VAL A 954 20.59 26.93 -25.67
C VAL A 954 21.33 28.25 -25.44
N THR A 955 21.48 29.06 -26.49
CA THR A 955 22.20 30.36 -26.44
C THR A 955 21.29 31.58 -26.40
N GLY A 956 19.98 31.37 -26.54
CA GLY A 956 18.99 32.44 -26.47
C GLY A 956 17.59 31.91 -26.69
N GLN A 957 16.60 32.63 -26.19
CA GLN A 957 15.19 32.28 -26.31
C GLN A 957 14.36 33.52 -26.60
N ILE A 958 13.24 33.36 -27.30
CA ILE A 958 12.34 34.49 -27.57
C ILE A 958 11.51 34.84 -26.33
N GLY A 959 11.06 36.09 -26.27
CA GLY A 959 10.03 36.51 -25.33
C GLY A 959 8.63 36.14 -25.83
N VAL A 960 7.68 35.99 -24.91
CA VAL A 960 6.29 35.65 -25.19
C VAL A 960 5.36 36.49 -24.30
N VAL A 961 4.34 37.10 -24.92
CA VAL A 961 3.18 37.65 -24.20
C VAL A 961 1.90 36.95 -24.59
N TRP A 962 1.05 36.68 -23.62
CA TRP A 962 -0.32 36.22 -23.82
C TRP A 962 -1.32 37.35 -23.59
N CYS A 963 -2.35 37.41 -24.42
CA CYS A 963 -3.51 38.26 -24.16
C CYS A 963 -4.81 37.61 -24.62
N LYS A 964 -5.86 37.88 -23.85
CA LYS A 964 -7.24 37.56 -24.19
C LYS A 964 -7.94 38.84 -24.64
N VAL A 965 -8.60 38.79 -25.78
CA VAL A 965 -9.38 39.91 -26.32
C VAL A 965 -10.84 39.52 -26.34
N ASN A 966 -11.65 40.26 -25.61
CA ASN A 966 -13.11 40.12 -25.57
C ASN A 966 -13.74 41.23 -26.43
N VAL A 967 -14.60 40.86 -27.37
CA VAL A 967 -15.23 41.77 -28.34
C VAL A 967 -16.75 41.63 -28.25
N ARG A 968 -17.49 42.76 -28.20
CA ARG A 968 -18.97 42.75 -28.08
C ARG A 968 -19.67 43.35 -29.29
N GLY A 969 -20.58 42.58 -29.90
CA GLY A 969 -21.39 42.97 -31.06
C GLY A 969 -22.79 43.48 -30.71
N LYS A 970 -23.53 43.97 -31.72
CA LYS A 970 -24.97 44.27 -31.62
C LYS A 970 -25.77 43.22 -32.42
N PRO A 971 -26.76 42.53 -31.82
CA PRO A 971 -27.50 41.47 -32.50
C PRO A 971 -28.45 42.01 -33.58
N ALA A 972 -28.56 41.30 -34.71
CA ALA A 972 -29.50 41.57 -35.81
C ALA A 972 -29.98 40.25 -36.48
N HIS A 973 -31.10 40.30 -37.21
CA HIS A 973 -31.64 39.16 -37.96
C HIS A 973 -30.77 38.85 -39.19
N THR A 974 -30.63 37.57 -39.55
CA THR A 974 -29.74 37.03 -40.62
C THR A 974 -30.02 37.54 -42.05
N LEU A 975 -30.99 38.43 -42.26
CA LEU A 975 -31.30 39.07 -43.55
C LEU A 975 -30.39 40.29 -43.85
N GLU A 976 -29.60 40.77 -42.88
CA GLU A 976 -28.71 41.93 -43.02
C GLU A 976 -27.22 41.57 -42.81
N MET A 977 -26.73 40.52 -43.48
CA MET A 977 -25.39 39.91 -43.30
C MET A 977 -24.20 40.63 -43.98
N GLN A 978 -24.36 41.85 -44.54
CA GLN A 978 -23.27 42.51 -45.31
C GLN A 978 -22.22 43.25 -44.45
N ALA A 979 -22.09 42.95 -43.17
CA ALA A 979 -21.11 43.59 -42.27
C ALA A 979 -20.17 42.60 -41.54
N GLY A 980 -20.02 41.38 -42.04
CA GLY A 980 -19.04 40.42 -41.50
C GLY A 980 -17.61 40.83 -41.86
N ILE A 981 -16.82 41.24 -40.88
CA ILE A 981 -15.42 41.66 -41.07
C ILE A 981 -14.51 40.59 -40.48
N ASN A 982 -13.56 40.12 -41.29
CA ASN A 982 -12.54 39.16 -40.89
C ASN A 982 -11.53 39.82 -39.91
N ALA A 983 -11.63 39.51 -38.61
CA ALA A 983 -10.70 39.99 -37.58
C ALA A 983 -9.29 39.38 -37.70
N ILE A 984 -9.17 38.24 -38.40
CA ILE A 984 -7.91 37.49 -38.58
C ILE A 984 -6.99 38.23 -39.58
N ASP A 985 -7.55 38.85 -40.63
CA ASP A 985 -6.77 39.60 -41.62
C ASP A 985 -6.19 40.92 -41.06
N ALA A 986 -6.80 41.48 -40.00
CA ALA A 986 -6.33 42.71 -39.35
C ALA A 986 -5.24 42.46 -38.29
N ALA A 987 -5.04 41.20 -37.86
CA ALA A 987 -4.07 40.79 -36.85
C ALA A 987 -2.69 40.43 -37.44
N MET A 988 -2.49 40.55 -38.75
CA MET A 988 -1.16 40.43 -39.36
C MET A 988 -0.26 41.59 -38.92
N TRP A 989 0.43 41.38 -37.80
CA TRP A 989 1.53 42.20 -37.36
C TRP A 989 2.65 42.14 -38.39
N ASN A 990 2.80 43.18 -39.21
CA ASN A 990 3.92 43.32 -40.12
C ASN A 990 5.11 43.97 -39.40
N GLU A 991 6.17 43.17 -39.24
CA GLU A 991 7.45 43.48 -38.62
C GLU A 991 8.00 44.88 -38.97
N LYS A 992 8.29 45.67 -37.94
CA LYS A 992 9.29 46.76 -38.02
C LYS A 992 10.46 46.58 -37.05
N SER A 993 10.49 45.51 -36.26
CA SER A 993 11.60 45.22 -35.36
C SER A 993 12.79 44.65 -36.14
N LYS A 994 13.98 45.21 -35.93
CA LYS A 994 15.23 44.67 -36.47
C LYS A 994 15.47 43.28 -35.87
N CYS A 995 15.47 42.24 -36.70
CA CYS A 995 15.71 40.86 -36.26
C CYS A 995 17.04 40.75 -35.49
N HIS A 996 16.98 40.16 -34.29
CA HIS A 996 18.14 39.96 -33.44
C HIS A 996 19.12 38.97 -34.08
N ASP A 997 20.43 39.24 -33.98
CA ASP A 997 21.46 38.54 -34.75
C ASP A 997 21.42 37.01 -34.58
N LEU A 998 21.15 36.52 -33.36
CA LEU A 998 21.02 35.09 -33.04
C LEU A 998 19.92 34.36 -33.84
N PHE A 999 18.85 35.06 -34.24
CA PHE A 999 17.65 34.45 -34.83
C PHE A 999 17.56 34.62 -36.36
N LYS A 1000 18.52 35.31 -36.98
CA LYS A 1000 18.54 35.58 -38.44
C LYS A 1000 18.52 34.33 -39.32
N LYS A 1001 18.96 33.19 -38.79
CA LYS A 1001 18.98 31.91 -39.51
C LYS A 1001 17.59 31.30 -39.69
N PHE A 1002 16.60 31.72 -38.91
CA PHE A 1002 15.23 31.23 -39.05
C PHE A 1002 14.43 32.12 -40.00
N PRO A 1003 13.65 31.56 -40.93
CA PRO A 1003 12.87 32.33 -41.89
C PRO A 1003 11.74 33.12 -41.22
N HIS A 1004 11.15 32.56 -40.17
CA HIS A 1004 10.06 33.17 -39.38
C HIS A 1004 10.32 32.94 -37.88
N PRO A 1005 11.25 33.69 -37.27
CA PRO A 1005 11.67 33.45 -35.88
C PRO A 1005 10.61 33.83 -34.85
N LEU A 1006 9.73 34.77 -35.17
CA LEU A 1006 8.63 35.17 -34.31
C LEU A 1006 7.35 34.47 -34.74
N SER A 1007 6.63 33.92 -33.77
CA SER A 1007 5.34 33.28 -33.98
C SER A 1007 4.23 34.08 -33.31
N PHE A 1008 3.15 34.27 -34.06
CA PHE A 1008 1.88 34.78 -33.57
C PHE A 1008 0.85 33.66 -33.69
N ASN A 1009 0.25 33.26 -32.57
CA ASN A 1009 -0.68 32.14 -32.53
C ASN A 1009 -2.01 32.54 -31.89
N LEU A 1010 -3.11 32.26 -32.60
CA LEU A 1010 -4.47 32.31 -32.08
C LEU A 1010 -4.78 30.94 -31.46
N GLY A 1011 -4.51 30.80 -30.16
CA GLY A 1011 -4.58 29.52 -29.48
C GLY A 1011 -6.01 29.08 -29.16
N GLN A 1012 -6.90 30.03 -28.87
CA GLN A 1012 -8.31 29.77 -28.56
C GLN A 1012 -9.23 30.83 -29.15
N ILE A 1013 -10.42 30.43 -29.56
CA ILE A 1013 -11.51 31.32 -29.97
C ILE A 1013 -12.86 30.72 -29.56
N GLN A 1014 -13.71 31.54 -28.97
CA GLN A 1014 -15.06 31.17 -28.57
C GLN A 1014 -16.01 32.35 -28.82
N GLY A 1015 -17.15 32.12 -29.46
CA GLY A 1015 -18.13 33.17 -29.69
C GLY A 1015 -19.40 32.67 -30.38
N GLY A 1016 -20.50 33.37 -30.12
CA GLY A 1016 -21.82 33.04 -30.66
C GLY A 1016 -22.61 32.05 -29.80
N GLU A 1017 -23.92 32.26 -29.75
CA GLU A 1017 -24.83 31.56 -28.85
C GLU A 1017 -25.84 30.69 -29.63
N TRP A 1018 -26.09 31.02 -30.91
CA TRP A 1018 -27.12 30.37 -31.72
C TRP A 1018 -26.84 30.44 -33.22
N THR A 1019 -27.08 29.34 -33.94
CA THR A 1019 -26.74 29.17 -35.37
C THR A 1019 -27.42 30.16 -36.31
N SER A 1020 -28.51 30.80 -35.89
CA SER A 1020 -29.28 31.77 -36.70
C SER A 1020 -29.33 33.17 -36.09
N SER A 1021 -28.31 33.55 -35.32
CA SER A 1021 -28.19 34.89 -34.73
C SER A 1021 -26.78 35.44 -34.95
N VAL A 1022 -26.66 36.76 -35.11
CA VAL A 1022 -25.35 37.42 -35.14
C VAL A 1022 -24.76 37.35 -33.72
N PRO A 1023 -23.56 36.78 -33.51
CA PRO A 1023 -22.93 36.66 -32.20
C PRO A 1023 -22.86 37.99 -31.45
N CYS A 1024 -23.28 38.01 -30.18
CA CYS A 1024 -23.21 39.22 -29.35
C CYS A 1024 -21.87 39.35 -28.60
N GLU A 1025 -21.13 38.25 -28.44
CA GLU A 1025 -19.79 38.23 -27.85
C GLU A 1025 -18.86 37.24 -28.58
N CYS A 1026 -17.57 37.59 -28.64
CA CYS A 1026 -16.51 36.70 -29.09
C CYS A 1026 -15.24 37.00 -28.27
N SER A 1027 -14.64 35.97 -27.71
CA SER A 1027 -13.36 36.03 -27.01
C SER A 1027 -12.32 35.20 -27.74
N PHE A 1028 -11.09 35.69 -27.82
CA PHE A 1028 -9.97 34.92 -28.36
C PHE A 1028 -8.68 35.18 -27.61
N GLU A 1029 -7.79 34.19 -27.59
CA GLU A 1029 -6.52 34.22 -26.87
C GLU A 1029 -5.34 34.12 -27.83
N LEU A 1030 -4.40 35.03 -27.66
CA LEU A 1030 -3.24 35.23 -28.53
C LEU A 1030 -1.95 34.99 -27.77
N ARG A 1031 -1.01 34.30 -28.43
CA ARG A 1031 0.40 34.25 -28.06
C ARG A 1031 1.20 35.05 -29.08
N ALA A 1032 1.94 36.06 -28.64
CA ALA A 1032 2.83 36.83 -29.48
C ALA A 1032 4.29 36.68 -29.02
N GLY A 1033 5.15 36.18 -29.92
CA GLY A 1033 6.59 36.11 -29.71
C GLY A 1033 7.31 37.42 -30.06
N PHE A 1034 8.37 37.76 -29.33
CA PHE A 1034 9.21 38.93 -29.60
C PHE A 1034 10.68 38.67 -29.27
N PHE A 1035 11.60 39.49 -29.79
CA PHE A 1035 13.04 39.24 -29.64
C PHE A 1035 13.56 39.65 -28.25
N PRO A 1036 14.67 39.06 -27.78
CA PRO A 1036 15.40 39.54 -26.60
C PRO A 1036 15.75 41.02 -26.68
N GLY A 1037 15.76 41.68 -25.51
CA GLY A 1037 16.05 43.11 -25.38
C GLY A 1037 14.84 44.05 -25.59
N GLN A 1038 13.66 43.50 -25.90
CA GLN A 1038 12.39 44.24 -25.85
C GLN A 1038 11.66 43.90 -24.54
N SER A 1039 11.02 44.89 -23.91
CA SER A 1039 10.25 44.65 -22.68
C SER A 1039 8.81 44.20 -22.98
N CYS A 1040 8.23 43.38 -22.09
CA CYS A 1040 6.82 42.99 -22.21
C CYS A 1040 5.89 44.22 -22.25
N GLU A 1041 6.21 45.29 -21.52
CA GLU A 1041 5.44 46.54 -21.55
C GLU A 1041 5.39 47.17 -22.94
N SER A 1042 6.52 47.23 -23.66
CA SER A 1042 6.56 47.77 -25.02
C SER A 1042 5.68 46.95 -25.96
N ILE A 1043 5.78 45.62 -25.89
CA ILE A 1043 5.00 44.72 -26.74
C ILE A 1043 3.51 44.79 -26.43
N ARG A 1044 3.13 44.86 -25.15
CA ARG A 1044 1.74 45.06 -24.73
C ARG A 1044 1.16 46.35 -25.29
N LYS A 1045 1.93 47.45 -25.25
CA LYS A 1045 1.52 48.74 -25.78
C LYS A 1045 1.29 48.66 -27.29
N GLU A 1046 2.24 48.10 -28.03
CA GLU A 1046 2.14 47.97 -29.48
C GLU A 1046 0.96 47.06 -29.90
N LEU A 1047 0.75 45.93 -29.22
CA LEU A 1047 -0.41 45.05 -29.46
C LEU A 1047 -1.73 45.76 -29.15
N THR A 1048 -1.78 46.53 -28.05
CA THR A 1048 -2.96 47.33 -27.69
C THR A 1048 -3.27 48.37 -28.77
N GLU A 1049 -2.25 49.07 -29.30
CA GLU A 1049 -2.42 50.04 -30.38
C GLU A 1049 -2.94 49.40 -31.67
N VAL A 1050 -2.46 48.20 -32.02
CA VAL A 1050 -2.94 47.42 -33.18
C VAL A 1050 -4.40 47.01 -33.00
N ILE A 1051 -4.76 46.44 -31.85
CA ILE A 1051 -6.13 46.00 -31.54
C ILE A 1051 -7.07 47.21 -31.48
N GLU A 1052 -6.67 48.31 -30.84
CA GLU A 1052 -7.43 49.55 -30.80
C GLU A 1052 -7.73 50.10 -32.19
N LYS A 1053 -6.71 50.13 -33.07
CA LYS A 1053 -6.86 50.62 -34.43
C LYS A 1053 -7.83 49.74 -35.22
N ALA A 1054 -7.72 48.42 -35.09
CA ALA A 1054 -8.64 47.48 -35.71
C ALA A 1054 -10.07 47.67 -35.21
N ALA A 1055 -10.28 47.73 -33.89
CA ALA A 1055 -11.60 47.93 -33.27
C ALA A 1055 -12.24 49.28 -33.64
N LYS A 1056 -11.47 50.38 -33.62
CA LYS A 1056 -11.93 51.72 -34.04
C LYS A 1056 -12.41 51.73 -35.50
N SER A 1057 -11.71 51.03 -36.41
CA SER A 1057 -12.12 50.95 -37.82
C SER A 1057 -13.46 50.26 -38.05
N LYS A 1058 -13.95 49.52 -37.04
CA LYS A 1058 -15.18 48.72 -37.08
C LYS A 1058 -16.25 49.20 -36.10
N ASN A 1059 -15.93 50.20 -35.27
CA ASN A 1059 -16.79 50.74 -34.23
C ASN A 1059 -17.31 49.66 -33.25
N ILE A 1060 -16.43 48.74 -32.83
CA ILE A 1060 -16.76 47.64 -31.93
C ILE A 1060 -16.06 47.84 -30.58
N PRO A 1061 -16.79 47.76 -29.44
CA PRO A 1061 -16.17 47.77 -28.12
C PRO A 1061 -15.38 46.48 -27.87
N PHE A 1062 -14.24 46.63 -27.20
CA PHE A 1062 -13.37 45.50 -26.85
C PHE A 1062 -12.73 45.71 -25.47
N GLN A 1063 -12.26 44.63 -24.87
CA GLN A 1063 -11.46 44.59 -23.65
C GLN A 1063 -10.27 43.67 -23.87
N ILE A 1064 -9.09 44.06 -23.41
CA ILE A 1064 -7.88 43.23 -23.42
C ILE A 1064 -7.58 42.84 -21.99
N GLU A 1065 -7.35 41.55 -21.76
CA GLU A 1065 -6.86 40.99 -20.51
C GLU A 1065 -5.48 40.38 -20.77
N TRP A 1066 -4.52 40.73 -19.90
CA TRP A 1066 -3.17 40.20 -19.95
C TRP A 1066 -3.07 39.12 -18.87
N ASN A 1067 -3.38 37.88 -19.22
CA ASN A 1067 -3.31 36.71 -18.34
C ASN A 1067 -2.38 35.67 -18.97
N GLY A 1068 -1.61 34.95 -18.14
CA GLY A 1068 -0.56 34.06 -18.60
C GLY A 1068 0.73 34.80 -18.95
N PHE A 1069 1.57 34.21 -19.79
CA PHE A 1069 2.95 34.66 -20.01
C PHE A 1069 3.09 36.17 -20.21
N GLN A 1070 3.97 36.75 -19.40
CA GLN A 1070 4.63 38.04 -19.59
C GLN A 1070 6.14 37.79 -19.52
N ALA A 1071 6.64 36.98 -20.45
CA ALA A 1071 8.00 36.45 -20.43
C ALA A 1071 8.90 37.22 -21.40
N GLU A 1072 9.93 37.89 -20.90
CA GLU A 1072 10.95 38.54 -21.73
C GLU A 1072 11.91 37.50 -22.33
N GLY A 1073 12.43 37.80 -23.53
CA GLY A 1073 13.44 36.97 -24.17
C GLY A 1073 14.83 37.20 -23.54
N SER A 1074 15.61 36.13 -23.39
CA SER A 1074 16.95 36.17 -22.80
C SER A 1074 18.01 35.62 -23.76
N VAL A 1075 19.27 35.99 -23.50
CA VAL A 1075 20.45 35.55 -24.25
C VAL A 1075 21.45 34.97 -23.26
N MET A 1076 21.72 33.68 -23.37
CA MET A 1076 22.66 32.98 -22.50
C MET A 1076 24.08 33.15 -23.05
N ASP A 1077 25.01 33.60 -22.22
CA ASP A 1077 26.40 33.84 -22.62
C ASP A 1077 27.17 32.52 -22.84
N PRO A 1078 27.53 32.15 -24.09
CA PRO A 1078 28.27 30.92 -24.37
C PRO A 1078 29.69 30.94 -23.79
N SER A 1079 30.20 32.12 -23.39
CA SER A 1079 31.50 32.26 -22.76
C SER A 1079 31.48 32.06 -21.24
N SER A 1080 30.30 31.87 -20.65
CA SER A 1080 30.17 31.60 -19.21
C SER A 1080 30.79 30.25 -18.82
N ASP A 1081 31.36 30.20 -17.61
CA ASP A 1081 32.00 28.99 -17.07
C ASP A 1081 31.05 27.77 -17.10
N LEU A 1082 29.75 27.99 -16.87
CA LEU A 1082 28.74 26.93 -16.84
C LEU A 1082 28.60 26.26 -18.22
N LEU A 1083 28.40 27.06 -19.27
CA LEU A 1083 28.17 26.55 -20.63
C LEU A 1083 29.45 25.95 -21.21
N GLN A 1084 30.61 26.55 -20.95
CA GLN A 1084 31.90 26.00 -21.37
C GLN A 1084 32.17 24.63 -20.73
N GLN A 1085 31.98 24.51 -19.41
CA GLN A 1085 32.15 23.24 -18.71
C GLN A 1085 31.16 22.19 -19.23
N LEU A 1086 29.88 22.55 -19.40
CA LEU A 1086 28.86 21.61 -19.90
C LEU A 1086 29.20 21.08 -21.29
N ALA A 1087 29.69 21.94 -22.18
CA ALA A 1087 30.13 21.54 -23.52
C ALA A 1087 31.36 20.63 -23.49
N GLU A 1088 32.32 20.92 -22.62
CA GLU A 1088 33.50 20.07 -22.43
C GLU A 1088 33.11 18.70 -21.86
N THR A 1089 32.26 18.65 -20.84
CA THR A 1089 31.72 17.41 -20.29
C THR A 1089 30.98 16.61 -21.37
N HIS A 1090 30.09 17.25 -22.13
CA HIS A 1090 29.37 16.59 -23.23
C HIS A 1090 30.34 15.97 -24.23
N LYS A 1091 31.34 16.72 -24.68
CA LYS A 1091 32.37 16.23 -25.60
C LYS A 1091 33.13 15.05 -25.01
N ASN A 1092 33.49 15.12 -23.74
CA ASN A 1092 34.23 14.08 -23.05
C ASN A 1092 33.40 12.80 -22.85
N VAL A 1093 32.10 12.91 -22.64
CA VAL A 1093 31.19 11.78 -22.39
C VAL A 1093 30.72 11.13 -23.70
N LEU A 1094 30.34 11.92 -24.69
CA LEU A 1094 29.73 11.45 -25.94
C LEU A 1094 30.68 11.44 -27.14
N ASN A 1095 31.94 11.85 -26.96
CA ASN A 1095 32.96 11.92 -28.00
C ASN A 1095 32.55 12.74 -29.24
N ARG A 1096 31.73 13.78 -29.05
CA ARG A 1096 31.29 14.71 -30.10
C ARG A 1096 31.03 16.10 -29.54
N GLU A 1097 31.27 17.13 -30.34
CA GLU A 1097 30.93 18.51 -29.97
C GLU A 1097 29.42 18.66 -29.78
N VAL A 1098 29.01 19.45 -28.79
CA VAL A 1098 27.61 19.86 -28.62
C VAL A 1098 27.32 21.07 -29.52
N ALA A 1099 26.13 21.11 -30.10
CA ALA A 1099 25.68 22.29 -30.84
C ALA A 1099 25.30 23.43 -29.88
N TYR A 1100 25.36 24.66 -30.38
CA TYR A 1100 24.93 25.87 -29.67
C TYR A 1100 23.89 26.56 -30.52
N ASP A 1101 22.63 26.57 -30.09
CA ASP A 1101 21.54 27.08 -30.91
C ASP A 1101 20.47 27.77 -30.05
N PRO A 1102 19.90 28.91 -30.51
CA PRO A 1102 18.78 29.53 -29.83
C PRO A 1102 17.46 28.82 -30.14
N ILE A 1103 16.46 29.02 -29.29
CA ILE A 1103 15.13 28.41 -29.36
C ILE A 1103 14.03 29.43 -29.65
N LEU A 1104 12.99 29.01 -30.36
CA LEU A 1104 11.84 29.86 -30.74
C LEU A 1104 10.64 29.73 -29.77
N CYS A 1105 10.88 29.17 -28.59
CA CYS A 1105 9.98 29.16 -27.45
C CYS A 1105 10.60 29.95 -26.29
N THR A 1106 9.85 30.07 -25.20
CA THR A 1106 10.36 30.60 -23.93
C THR A 1106 10.61 29.43 -23.00
N THR A 1107 11.51 29.60 -22.03
CA THR A 1107 11.74 28.65 -20.93
C THR A 1107 12.00 29.41 -19.64
N ASP A 1108 11.97 28.72 -18.51
CA ASP A 1108 12.28 29.29 -17.20
C ASP A 1108 13.74 29.73 -17.00
N CYS A 1109 14.65 29.47 -17.96
CA CYS A 1109 16.03 30.00 -17.92
C CYS A 1109 16.05 31.53 -17.79
N ARG A 1110 15.02 32.22 -18.32
CA ARG A 1110 14.90 33.68 -18.20
C ARG A 1110 14.98 34.16 -16.76
N PHE A 1111 14.45 33.43 -15.77
CA PHE A 1111 14.47 33.91 -14.40
C PHE A 1111 15.89 33.95 -13.85
N PHE A 1112 16.64 32.87 -14.04
CA PHE A 1112 18.00 32.74 -13.56
C PHE A 1112 18.92 33.78 -14.20
N ASP A 1113 18.95 33.84 -15.54
CA ASP A 1113 19.88 34.68 -16.28
C ASP A 1113 19.49 36.17 -16.23
N LEU A 1114 18.25 36.50 -16.62
CA LEU A 1114 17.82 37.89 -16.83
C LEU A 1114 17.54 38.64 -15.51
N TYR A 1115 16.92 37.98 -14.53
CA TYR A 1115 16.43 38.66 -13.31
C TYR A 1115 17.31 38.43 -12.08
N TYR A 1116 18.04 37.31 -12.01
CA TYR A 1116 18.83 36.93 -10.83
C TYR A 1116 20.34 36.84 -11.09
N GLY A 1117 20.80 37.01 -12.34
CA GLY A 1117 22.23 37.02 -12.70
C GLY A 1117 22.93 35.67 -12.45
N ILE A 1118 22.19 34.58 -12.50
CA ILE A 1118 22.70 33.20 -12.37
C ILE A 1118 22.89 32.65 -13.78
N PRO A 1119 24.13 32.30 -14.19
CA PRO A 1119 24.37 31.67 -15.48
C PRO A 1119 23.47 30.44 -15.65
N SER A 1120 22.76 30.36 -16.77
CA SER A 1120 21.84 29.24 -17.02
C SER A 1120 21.71 28.88 -18.49
N THR A 1121 21.32 27.63 -18.76
CA THR A 1121 20.99 27.14 -20.11
C THR A 1121 20.02 25.98 -20.04
N CYS A 1122 19.33 25.73 -21.15
CA CYS A 1122 18.68 24.45 -21.38
C CYS A 1122 19.64 23.46 -22.05
N PHE A 1123 19.55 22.19 -21.63
CA PHE A 1123 20.23 21.04 -22.25
C PHE A 1123 19.60 19.73 -21.77
N GLY A 1124 18.92 19.01 -22.66
CA GLY A 1124 18.19 17.80 -22.30
C GLY A 1124 17.89 16.87 -23.48
N PRO A 1125 16.98 15.89 -23.32
CA PRO A 1125 16.86 14.75 -24.23
C PRO A 1125 16.14 15.09 -25.53
N GLU A 1126 16.45 14.38 -26.61
CA GLU A 1126 15.75 14.53 -27.89
C GLU A 1126 14.30 14.04 -27.79
N ALA A 1127 13.35 14.94 -28.06
CA ALA A 1127 11.93 14.64 -28.13
C ALA A 1127 11.31 14.91 -29.51
N ASN A 1128 10.16 14.29 -29.76
CA ASN A 1128 9.33 14.46 -30.94
C ASN A 1128 7.94 14.93 -30.53
N ALA A 1129 7.32 15.74 -31.39
CA ALA A 1129 5.94 16.22 -31.23
C ALA A 1129 5.69 16.87 -29.86
N ILE A 1130 6.63 17.68 -29.37
CA ILE A 1130 6.45 18.53 -28.18
C ILE A 1130 5.16 19.36 -28.36
N HIS A 1131 4.30 19.35 -27.34
CA HIS A 1131 2.93 19.91 -27.33
C HIS A 1131 1.93 19.25 -28.31
N GLY A 1132 2.39 18.30 -29.13
CA GLY A 1132 1.61 17.59 -30.14
C GLY A 1132 1.03 16.26 -29.65
N ILE A 1133 0.35 15.59 -30.58
CA ILE A 1133 -0.16 14.22 -30.44
C ILE A 1133 1.00 13.23 -30.58
N ASP A 1134 0.99 12.16 -29.80
CA ASP A 1134 2.03 11.13 -29.75
C ASP A 1134 3.43 11.70 -29.42
N GLU A 1135 3.45 12.69 -28.51
CA GLU A 1135 4.68 13.19 -27.91
C GLU A 1135 5.54 12.02 -27.39
N SER A 1136 6.84 12.05 -27.67
CA SER A 1136 7.76 11.01 -27.23
C SER A 1136 9.20 11.46 -27.06
N VAL A 1137 9.92 10.83 -26.14
CA VAL A 1137 11.35 11.03 -25.90
C VAL A 1137 12.19 9.84 -26.39
N SER A 1138 13.36 10.13 -26.96
CA SER A 1138 14.36 9.11 -27.30
C SER A 1138 15.01 8.55 -26.03
N LEU A 1139 14.89 7.24 -25.80
CA LEU A 1139 15.48 6.59 -24.62
C LEU A 1139 17.02 6.56 -24.68
N GLU A 1140 17.59 6.54 -25.89
CA GLU A 1140 19.03 6.66 -26.10
C GLU A 1140 19.52 8.06 -25.72
N SER A 1141 18.86 9.10 -26.22
CA SER A 1141 19.21 10.49 -25.87
C SER A 1141 19.00 10.77 -24.39
N TYR A 1142 17.93 10.24 -23.80
CA TYR A 1142 17.68 10.29 -22.36
C TYR A 1142 18.82 9.70 -21.53
N ARG A 1143 19.32 8.52 -21.92
CA ARG A 1143 20.49 7.91 -21.28
C ARG A 1143 21.74 8.80 -21.43
N ASP A 1144 21.99 9.30 -22.64
CA ASP A 1144 23.15 10.13 -22.95
C ASP A 1144 23.17 11.44 -22.16
N VAL A 1145 22.01 12.11 -22.05
CA VAL A 1145 21.85 13.30 -21.22
C VAL A 1145 22.08 12.98 -19.74
N THR A 1146 21.55 11.85 -19.25
CA THR A 1146 21.76 11.43 -17.86
C THR A 1146 23.25 11.19 -17.56
N ARG A 1147 24.00 10.57 -18.49
CA ARG A 1147 25.46 10.40 -18.38
C ARG A 1147 26.19 11.74 -18.34
N VAL A 1148 25.82 12.68 -19.22
CA VAL A 1148 26.42 14.02 -19.27
C VAL A 1148 26.14 14.77 -17.98
N LEU A 1149 24.89 14.79 -17.49
CA LEU A 1149 24.54 15.47 -16.24
C LEU A 1149 25.28 14.86 -15.04
N ALA A 1150 25.40 13.53 -14.95
CA ALA A 1150 26.13 12.88 -13.86
C ALA A 1150 27.61 13.28 -13.82
N CYS A 1151 28.27 13.27 -14.98
CA CYS A 1151 29.67 13.70 -15.09
C CYS A 1151 29.81 15.21 -14.86
N PHE A 1152 28.88 16.01 -15.37
CA PHE A 1152 28.88 17.46 -15.21
C PHE A 1152 28.76 17.84 -13.73
N ILE A 1153 27.86 17.19 -12.99
CA ILE A 1153 27.70 17.41 -11.55
C ILE A 1153 28.98 17.06 -10.81
N ALA A 1154 29.62 15.94 -11.16
CA ALA A 1154 30.89 15.54 -10.55
C ALA A 1154 32.03 16.54 -10.82
N GLU A 1155 32.09 17.10 -12.03
CA GLU A 1155 33.13 18.07 -12.44
C GLU A 1155 32.85 19.48 -11.89
N TRP A 1156 31.61 19.96 -11.98
CA TRP A 1156 31.19 21.32 -11.57
C TRP A 1156 31.12 21.48 -10.05
N CYS A 1157 30.48 20.53 -9.37
CA CYS A 1157 30.26 20.62 -7.93
C CYS A 1157 31.44 20.08 -7.12
N GLY A 1158 32.36 19.38 -7.79
CA GLY A 1158 33.34 18.49 -7.16
C GLY A 1158 32.65 17.28 -6.52
N LEU A 1159 33.43 16.27 -6.15
CA LEU A 1159 32.94 15.12 -5.39
C LEU A 1159 33.56 15.09 -4.00
N GLN A 1160 32.80 14.57 -3.06
CA GLN A 1160 33.30 14.12 -1.77
C GLN A 1160 32.72 12.73 -1.47
N PRO A 1161 33.39 11.91 -0.65
CA PRO A 1161 32.79 10.68 -0.16
C PRO A 1161 31.43 10.99 0.48
N ALA A 1162 30.43 10.18 0.16
CA ALA A 1162 29.16 10.24 0.84
C ALA A 1162 29.40 10.05 2.34
N SER A 1163 28.88 10.95 3.16
CA SER A 1163 28.82 10.76 4.59
C SER A 1163 27.82 9.66 4.95
N ILE A 1164 28.06 9.15 6.13
CA ILE A 1164 27.60 7.89 6.70
C ILE A 1164 26.15 7.99 7.18
#